data_AF-A0A8S4DUG6-F1
#
_entry.id   AF-A0A8S4DUG6-F1
#
_cell.length_a   1.000
_cell.length_b   1.000
_cell.length_c   1.000
_cell.angle_alpha   90.00
_cell.angle_beta   90.00
_cell.angle_gamma   90.00
#
_symmetry.space_group_name_H-M   'P 1'
#
loop_
_entity.id
_entity.type
_entity.pdbx_description
1 polymer ?
#
loop_
_entity_poly.entity_id
_entity_poly.type
_entity_poly.pdbx_seq_one_letter_code
_entity_poly.pdbx_strand_id
1 'polypeptide(L)'
;MTRLIYVLFFVCLLKTSFQKSTPADDSYVAAVIEYRHVANTTVNLQNYLQHIGEAASQSADIVVFPEMTLQNGRSPVTVPIYGALKEFPIPALRPALYDDILVQLSAAAAEHQVYLVVNVIELLNCSTNPTGEACPERQEYQFNTNVVFDRSGAVISRYRKINLFGEASRTPALNPDLGVFSTDFGVTFGHFICFDLMFQVPAVQVVQKNNITDVVFTTMWFSELPFLTAVQIQEAYAYAMNVNLLASGANNVRVGSAGSGIYSGKAGALVSTMPGMPATRLMVSRVPKVPGKVTWPTPGPIVDPPSDADALRLKQDPSIAAHASRLLTPGFQEFELSQNDVTCKFKVNLTRRGGDKGGPQFRAMVHGGSNTYARRKIGTRSCAVMACASADDVTLCGSRYNQTEDTTIIEELKIKMTTAHVPYNTTLDCENAVFFPNTVQNNHLPLEPSNYTLIIKTYKIHKHAKHASKKTKKQVKAIMRLHRAHDNLVSFAIWSRNYLEDVNLRGVKKPEGVELAVGEGAEYVMDNWYEYRATAFDGVRTFDGVASGGARLCSVMACTSANLTSCATRFDTYAAKTTAIFEELSITATVPTPQTNMTLSSIDAAFYPVSVDVSTLPLKITEYAYTETAQGGKTTYTMRLLSKEVELYGFGVWGRRFAADGQDPTPPLPGAASIHFLNVFLLASVFLVSWM
;
A
#
# COMPACT_ATOMS: atom_id res chain seq x y z
N MET A 1 -18.06 68.79 -14.86
CA MET A 1 -18.36 67.37 -15.14
C MET A 1 -17.24 66.62 -15.87
N THR A 2 -16.17 67.26 -16.34
CA THR A 2 -15.11 66.62 -17.13
C THR A 2 -14.03 65.90 -16.31
N ARG A 3 -13.86 66.22 -15.02
CA ARG A 3 -12.87 65.53 -14.14
C ARG A 3 -13.37 64.21 -13.52
N LEU A 4 -14.68 64.00 -13.45
CA LEU A 4 -15.26 62.76 -12.89
C LEU A 4 -15.24 61.59 -13.88
N ILE A 5 -15.19 61.88 -15.18
CA ILE A 5 -15.20 60.87 -16.26
C ILE A 5 -13.81 60.20 -16.39
N TYR A 6 -12.72 60.94 -16.13
CA TYR A 6 -11.36 60.35 -16.19
C TYR A 6 -11.05 59.39 -15.03
N VAL A 7 -11.67 59.57 -13.86
CA VAL A 7 -11.48 58.67 -12.71
C VAL A 7 -12.24 57.36 -12.90
N LEU A 8 -13.44 57.40 -13.49
CA LEU A 8 -14.20 56.19 -13.86
C LEU A 8 -13.56 55.41 -15.01
N PHE A 9 -12.91 56.07 -15.96
CA PHE A 9 -12.18 55.39 -17.05
C PHE A 9 -10.88 54.71 -16.58
N PHE A 10 -10.25 55.21 -15.51
CA PHE A 10 -9.03 54.59 -14.95
C PHE A 10 -9.32 53.35 -14.10
N VAL A 11 -10.49 53.29 -13.43
CA VAL A 11 -10.91 52.13 -12.63
C VAL A 11 -11.36 50.96 -13.53
N CYS A 12 -11.87 51.23 -14.74
CA CYS A 12 -12.22 50.18 -15.71
C CYS A 12 -11.03 49.61 -16.51
N LEU A 13 -9.82 50.18 -16.39
CA LEU A 13 -8.60 49.70 -17.04
C LEU A 13 -7.67 48.91 -16.12
N LEU A 14 -8.03 48.76 -14.84
CA LEU A 14 -7.41 47.76 -13.98
C LEU A 14 -7.94 46.39 -14.39
N LYS A 15 -7.42 45.84 -15.50
CA LYS A 15 -7.33 44.39 -15.63
C LYS A 15 -6.73 43.92 -14.32
N THR A 16 -7.43 43.06 -13.58
CA THR A 16 -6.88 42.34 -12.44
C THR A 16 -5.66 41.59 -12.96
N SER A 17 -4.49 42.22 -12.88
CA SER A 17 -3.23 41.60 -13.23
C SER A 17 -2.99 40.58 -12.12
N PHE A 18 -3.25 39.31 -12.45
CA PHE A 18 -2.84 38.21 -11.59
C PHE A 18 -1.32 38.28 -11.49
N GLN A 19 -0.82 38.77 -10.35
CA GLN A 19 0.61 38.93 -10.13
C GLN A 19 1.23 37.54 -10.06
N LYS A 20 1.88 37.14 -11.14
CA LYS A 20 2.65 35.88 -11.21
C LYS A 20 3.90 36.02 -10.35
N SER A 21 4.29 34.93 -9.72
CA SER A 21 5.49 34.92 -8.90
C SER A 21 6.74 35.11 -9.78
N THR A 22 7.75 35.76 -9.21
CA THR A 22 9.04 36.08 -9.82
C THR A 22 10.16 35.43 -9.02
N PRO A 23 11.40 35.33 -9.54
CA PRO A 23 12.52 34.80 -8.78
C PRO A 23 12.79 35.51 -7.45
N ALA A 24 12.47 36.82 -7.36
CA ALA A 24 12.70 37.63 -6.17
C ALA A 24 11.68 37.41 -5.05
N ASP A 25 10.50 36.88 -5.37
CA ASP A 25 9.47 36.61 -4.36
C ASP A 25 9.91 35.50 -3.41
N ASP A 26 9.46 35.55 -2.16
CA ASP A 26 9.77 34.56 -1.13
C ASP A 26 8.90 33.29 -1.22
N SER A 27 7.89 33.32 -2.08
CA SER A 27 6.85 32.30 -2.21
C SER A 27 6.34 32.21 -3.64
N TYR A 28 5.58 31.14 -3.91
CA TYR A 28 4.79 30.94 -5.12
C TYR A 28 3.43 30.36 -4.75
N VAL A 29 2.48 30.34 -5.69
CA VAL A 29 1.16 29.73 -5.46
C VAL A 29 1.06 28.40 -6.22
N ALA A 30 0.72 27.33 -5.50
CA ALA A 30 0.56 26.01 -6.08
C ALA A 30 -0.88 25.54 -5.97
N ALA A 31 -1.32 24.78 -6.97
CA ALA A 31 -2.58 24.07 -6.99
C ALA A 31 -2.35 22.57 -7.16
N VAL A 32 -3.03 21.77 -6.34
CA VAL A 32 -3.10 20.31 -6.49
C VAL A 32 -4.55 19.87 -6.51
N ILE A 33 -4.86 18.85 -7.30
CA ILE A 33 -6.23 18.33 -7.42
C ILE A 33 -6.28 16.92 -6.83
N GLU A 34 -7.20 16.71 -5.89
CA GLU A 34 -7.72 15.37 -5.60
C GLU A 34 -8.77 15.07 -6.67
N TYR A 35 -8.56 14.08 -7.54
CA TYR A 35 -9.40 13.93 -8.75
C TYR A 35 -10.08 12.58 -8.86
N ARG A 36 -11.40 12.59 -9.03
CA ARG A 36 -12.20 11.39 -9.31
C ARG A 36 -12.23 11.14 -10.81
N HIS A 37 -11.42 10.20 -11.27
CA HIS A 37 -11.44 9.78 -12.67
C HIS A 37 -12.79 9.18 -13.08
N VAL A 38 -13.24 9.57 -14.27
CA VAL A 38 -14.33 8.90 -15.00
C VAL A 38 -13.78 8.16 -16.21
N ALA A 39 -14.48 7.13 -16.69
CA ALA A 39 -13.96 6.25 -17.75
C ALA A 39 -13.75 6.94 -19.13
N ASN A 40 -14.28 8.15 -19.32
CA ASN A 40 -14.20 8.87 -20.59
C ASN A 40 -13.04 9.89 -20.58
N THR A 41 -12.03 9.64 -21.40
CA THR A 41 -10.85 10.50 -21.56
C THR A 41 -11.21 11.94 -21.94
N THR A 42 -12.16 12.14 -22.86
CA THR A 42 -12.59 13.47 -23.28
C THR A 42 -13.21 14.24 -22.13
N VAL A 43 -14.04 13.58 -21.31
CA VAL A 43 -14.62 14.22 -20.12
C VAL A 43 -13.54 14.59 -19.11
N ASN A 44 -12.58 13.68 -18.85
CA ASN A 44 -11.47 14.01 -17.96
C ASN A 44 -10.65 15.19 -18.47
N LEU A 45 -10.34 15.21 -19.77
CA LEU A 45 -9.60 16.32 -20.38
C LEU A 45 -10.36 17.64 -20.20
N GLN A 46 -11.66 17.69 -20.47
CA GLN A 46 -12.44 18.91 -20.27
C GLN A 46 -12.47 19.36 -18.79
N ASN A 47 -12.60 18.42 -17.85
CA ASN A 47 -12.51 18.73 -16.42
C ASN A 47 -11.12 19.28 -16.04
N TYR A 48 -10.04 18.74 -16.63
CA TYR A 48 -8.68 19.25 -16.40
C TYR A 48 -8.56 20.68 -16.89
N LEU A 49 -9.02 20.97 -18.12
CA LEU A 49 -8.98 22.32 -18.69
C LEU A 49 -9.76 23.32 -17.83
N GLN A 50 -10.93 22.93 -17.32
CA GLN A 50 -11.70 23.74 -16.38
C GLN A 50 -10.91 24.03 -15.09
N HIS A 51 -10.35 22.99 -14.45
CA HIS A 51 -9.60 23.16 -13.21
C HIS A 51 -8.30 23.96 -13.38
N ILE A 52 -7.67 23.92 -14.57
CA ILE A 52 -6.52 24.78 -14.89
C ILE A 52 -6.95 26.25 -14.84
N GLY A 53 -8.07 26.60 -15.48
CA GLY A 53 -8.62 27.96 -15.44
C GLY A 53 -9.02 28.40 -14.03
N GLU A 54 -9.68 27.53 -13.26
CA GLU A 54 -10.07 27.80 -11.87
C GLU A 54 -8.85 28.04 -10.96
N ALA A 55 -7.81 27.22 -11.09
CA ALA A 55 -6.57 27.37 -10.34
C ALA A 55 -5.84 28.68 -10.71
N ALA A 56 -5.77 28.99 -12.00
CA ALA A 56 -5.15 30.23 -12.48
C ALA A 56 -5.91 31.48 -12.00
N SER A 57 -7.25 31.42 -11.91
CA SER A 57 -8.08 32.48 -11.33
C SER A 57 -7.81 32.72 -9.84
N GLN A 58 -7.23 31.72 -9.16
CA GLN A 58 -6.73 31.81 -7.79
C GLN A 58 -5.22 32.12 -7.72
N SER A 59 -4.67 32.68 -8.81
CA SER A 59 -3.26 33.08 -8.97
C SER A 59 -2.25 31.93 -8.92
N ALA A 60 -2.64 30.69 -9.20
CA ALA A 60 -1.69 29.57 -9.26
C ALA A 60 -0.57 29.82 -10.29
N ASP A 61 0.66 29.53 -9.87
CA ASP A 61 1.85 29.49 -10.72
C ASP A 61 2.07 28.09 -11.31
N ILE A 62 1.63 27.05 -10.59
CA ILE A 62 1.72 25.65 -11.01
C ILE A 62 0.45 24.87 -10.62
N VAL A 63 -0.02 24.01 -11.52
CA VAL A 63 -1.15 23.09 -11.30
C VAL A 63 -0.68 21.65 -11.50
N VAL A 64 -0.95 20.78 -10.53
CA VAL A 64 -0.57 19.36 -10.56
C VAL A 64 -1.81 18.49 -10.55
N PHE A 65 -1.87 17.55 -11.50
CA PHE A 65 -2.93 16.54 -11.61
C PHE A 65 -2.44 15.13 -11.21
N PRO A 66 -3.37 14.22 -10.84
CA PRO A 66 -2.95 12.91 -10.35
C PRO A 66 -2.45 11.95 -11.42
N GLU A 67 -1.85 10.87 -10.94
CA GLU A 67 -1.46 9.70 -11.74
C GLU A 67 -2.68 8.97 -12.32
N MET A 68 -2.59 8.50 -13.57
CA MET A 68 -3.54 7.57 -14.20
C MET A 68 -5.02 8.01 -14.17
N THR A 69 -5.29 9.31 -14.28
CA THR A 69 -6.64 9.87 -14.16
C THR A 69 -7.12 10.63 -15.39
N LEU A 70 -6.25 10.88 -16.38
CA LEU A 70 -6.62 11.56 -17.62
C LEU A 70 -7.19 10.60 -18.66
N GLN A 71 -6.37 9.63 -19.10
CA GLN A 71 -6.73 8.69 -20.15
C GLN A 71 -7.36 7.42 -19.60
N ASN A 72 -8.34 6.89 -20.33
CA ASN A 72 -8.68 5.48 -20.20
C ASN A 72 -7.54 4.61 -20.77
N GLY A 73 -7.44 3.36 -20.32
CA GLY A 73 -6.33 2.46 -20.66
C GLY A 73 -6.17 2.08 -22.15
N ARG A 74 -6.97 2.64 -23.07
CA ARG A 74 -7.02 2.30 -24.50
C ARG A 74 -6.54 3.41 -25.43
N SER A 75 -6.19 4.58 -24.91
CA SER A 75 -5.84 5.74 -25.73
C SER A 75 -4.50 6.34 -25.31
N PRO A 76 -3.37 5.62 -25.46
CA PRO A 76 -2.05 6.13 -25.11
C PRO A 76 -1.60 7.23 -26.09
N VAL A 77 -0.71 8.13 -25.65
CA VAL A 77 -0.22 9.27 -26.45
C VAL A 77 1.29 9.23 -26.63
N THR A 78 1.82 9.82 -27.70
CA THR A 78 3.27 9.93 -27.89
C THR A 78 3.80 11.22 -27.26
N VAL A 79 4.95 11.16 -26.58
CA VAL A 79 5.62 12.33 -25.99
C VAL A 79 7.07 12.42 -26.52
N PRO A 80 7.28 12.86 -27.78
CA PRO A 80 8.55 12.67 -28.49
C PRO A 80 9.61 13.73 -28.15
N ILE A 81 10.14 13.72 -26.92
CA ILE A 81 11.10 14.75 -26.42
C ILE A 81 12.41 14.84 -27.20
N TYR A 82 12.84 13.75 -27.86
CA TYR A 82 14.01 13.73 -28.74
C TYR A 82 13.65 13.90 -30.23
N GLY A 83 12.36 13.86 -30.55
CA GLY A 83 11.82 14.07 -31.89
C GLY A 83 11.19 15.45 -32.02
N ALA A 84 9.92 15.52 -32.45
CA ALA A 84 9.24 16.78 -32.75
C ALA A 84 9.26 17.80 -31.60
N LEU A 85 9.17 17.37 -30.33
CA LEU A 85 9.21 18.31 -29.19
C LEU A 85 10.57 18.99 -29.00
N LYS A 86 11.65 18.44 -29.57
CA LYS A 86 12.97 19.09 -29.55
C LYS A 86 13.01 20.35 -30.42
N GLU A 87 12.32 20.32 -31.56
CA GLU A 87 12.30 21.42 -32.54
C GLU A 87 11.09 22.35 -32.32
N PHE A 88 9.93 21.77 -32.00
CA PHE A 88 8.68 22.47 -31.79
C PHE A 88 8.14 22.18 -30.38
N PRO A 89 8.73 22.76 -29.32
CA PRO A 89 8.41 22.38 -27.95
C PRO A 89 7.00 22.75 -27.50
N ILE A 90 6.26 23.59 -28.24
CA ILE A 90 4.91 24.07 -27.91
C ILE A 90 3.86 23.38 -28.80
N PRO A 91 3.19 22.30 -28.34
CA PRO A 91 2.20 21.59 -29.11
C PRO A 91 1.06 22.45 -29.67
N ALA A 92 0.57 23.44 -28.89
CA ALA A 92 -0.52 24.32 -29.30
C ALA A 92 -0.23 25.11 -30.59
N LEU A 93 1.03 25.40 -30.91
CA LEU A 93 1.42 26.12 -32.11
C LEU A 93 1.58 25.22 -33.35
N ARG A 94 1.53 23.89 -33.17
CA ARG A 94 1.73 22.88 -34.23
C ARG A 94 0.79 21.69 -34.01
N PRO A 95 -0.53 21.88 -33.97
CA PRO A 95 -1.48 20.84 -33.60
C PRO A 95 -1.40 19.58 -34.48
N ALA A 96 -1.02 19.71 -35.75
CA ALA A 96 -0.88 18.58 -36.67
C ALA A 96 0.27 17.62 -36.33
N LEU A 97 1.21 18.01 -35.46
CA LEU A 97 2.38 17.18 -35.09
C LEU A 97 2.18 16.39 -33.79
N TYR A 98 1.13 16.68 -33.01
CA TYR A 98 0.96 16.15 -31.66
C TYR A 98 -0.42 15.57 -31.45
N ASP A 99 -0.51 14.70 -30.44
CA ASP A 99 -1.80 14.23 -29.96
C ASP A 99 -2.63 15.40 -29.41
N ASP A 100 -3.93 15.38 -29.68
CA ASP A 100 -4.88 16.41 -29.29
C ASP A 100 -4.88 16.68 -27.77
N ILE A 101 -4.62 15.67 -26.93
CA ILE A 101 -4.45 15.85 -25.49
C ILE A 101 -3.30 16.81 -25.19
N LEU A 102 -2.13 16.63 -25.82
CA LEU A 102 -0.98 17.51 -25.59
C LEU A 102 -1.23 18.92 -26.14
N VAL A 103 -1.93 19.03 -27.28
CA VAL A 103 -2.31 20.30 -27.90
C VAL A 103 -3.20 21.12 -26.98
N GLN A 104 -4.27 20.52 -26.46
CA GLN A 104 -5.22 21.22 -25.58
C GLN A 104 -4.58 21.61 -24.24
N LEU A 105 -3.77 20.74 -23.64
CA LEU A 105 -3.07 21.05 -22.39
C LEU A 105 -1.99 22.14 -22.57
N SER A 106 -1.27 22.11 -23.68
CA SER A 106 -0.32 23.17 -24.08
C SER A 106 -1.04 24.51 -24.25
N ALA A 107 -2.20 24.51 -24.91
CA ALA A 107 -2.99 25.73 -25.11
C ALA A 107 -3.52 26.29 -23.78
N ALA A 108 -4.02 25.44 -22.88
CA ALA A 108 -4.51 25.87 -21.57
C ALA A 108 -3.40 26.42 -20.67
N ALA A 109 -2.22 25.80 -20.66
CA ALA A 109 -1.06 26.31 -19.95
C ALA A 109 -0.65 27.71 -20.45
N ALA A 110 -0.65 27.90 -21.78
CA ALA A 110 -0.37 29.17 -22.42
C ALA A 110 -1.45 30.23 -22.16
N GLU A 111 -2.73 29.89 -22.29
CA GLU A 111 -3.86 30.80 -22.09
C GLU A 111 -3.90 31.32 -20.65
N HIS A 112 -3.71 30.43 -19.68
CA HIS A 112 -3.79 30.75 -18.26
C HIS A 112 -2.44 31.14 -17.63
N GLN A 113 -1.36 31.13 -18.43
CA GLN A 113 0.00 31.49 -18.03
C GLN A 113 0.42 30.73 -16.76
N VAL A 114 0.30 29.40 -16.78
CA VAL A 114 0.52 28.54 -15.60
C VAL A 114 1.37 27.32 -15.97
N TYR A 115 2.25 26.90 -15.06
CA TYR A 115 2.93 25.61 -15.20
C TYR A 115 1.93 24.48 -14.96
N LEU A 116 2.05 23.41 -15.73
CA LEU A 116 1.13 22.29 -15.66
C LEU A 116 1.90 20.98 -15.57
N VAL A 117 1.58 20.16 -14.57
CA VAL A 117 2.10 18.80 -14.44
C VAL A 117 0.94 17.82 -14.53
N VAL A 118 0.97 16.98 -15.56
CA VAL A 118 -0.04 15.96 -15.82
C VAL A 118 0.61 14.59 -15.95
N ASN A 119 -0.17 13.55 -15.66
CA ASN A 119 0.23 12.17 -15.90
C ASN A 119 -0.52 11.59 -17.10
N VAL A 120 0.22 10.94 -17.99
CA VAL A 120 -0.29 10.31 -19.21
C VAL A 120 0.15 8.86 -19.32
N ILE A 121 -0.62 8.09 -20.08
CA ILE A 121 -0.19 6.82 -20.65
C ILE A 121 0.58 7.16 -21.92
N GLU A 122 1.91 7.06 -21.84
CA GLU A 122 2.79 7.34 -22.97
C GLU A 122 3.00 6.09 -23.81
N LEU A 123 2.99 6.21 -25.14
CA LEU A 123 3.35 5.19 -26.10
C LEU A 123 4.72 5.48 -26.72
N LEU A 124 5.61 4.49 -26.71
CA LEU A 124 6.80 4.44 -27.55
C LEU A 124 6.67 3.25 -28.50
N ASN A 125 6.54 3.52 -29.81
CA ASN A 125 6.54 2.47 -30.83
C ASN A 125 7.97 2.22 -31.33
N CYS A 126 8.57 1.12 -30.89
CA CYS A 126 9.92 0.71 -31.30
C CYS A 126 9.96 -0.11 -32.60
N SER A 127 8.83 -0.34 -33.27
CA SER A 127 8.81 -0.94 -34.62
C SER A 127 9.33 0.05 -35.67
N THR A 128 9.12 1.34 -35.44
CA THR A 128 9.61 2.42 -36.31
C THR A 128 10.69 3.29 -35.64
N ASN A 129 10.73 3.33 -34.30
CA ASN A 129 11.62 4.16 -33.47
C ASN A 129 11.96 5.54 -34.07
N PRO A 130 10.95 6.39 -34.36
CA PRO A 130 11.17 7.64 -35.07
C PRO A 130 11.94 8.69 -34.23
N THR A 131 12.05 8.49 -32.91
CA THR A 131 12.63 9.45 -31.97
C THR A 131 14.06 9.15 -31.56
N GLY A 132 14.62 7.99 -31.98
CA GLY A 132 15.96 7.57 -31.56
C GLY A 132 16.04 7.20 -30.07
N GLU A 133 14.90 6.88 -29.45
CA GLU A 133 14.85 6.44 -28.06
C GLU A 133 15.40 5.02 -27.89
N ALA A 134 15.77 4.67 -26.66
CA ALA A 134 16.20 3.31 -26.34
C ALA A 134 15.05 2.33 -26.59
N CYS A 135 15.28 1.40 -27.50
CA CYS A 135 14.35 0.38 -27.94
C CYS A 135 15.01 -0.99 -27.82
N PRO A 136 14.90 -1.65 -26.65
CA PRO A 136 15.50 -2.96 -26.43
C PRO A 136 15.00 -4.00 -27.43
N GLU A 137 13.72 -3.95 -27.76
CA GLU A 137 13.05 -4.87 -28.68
C GLU A 137 12.13 -4.11 -29.63
N ARG A 138 11.80 -4.73 -30.78
CA ARG A 138 10.88 -4.18 -31.79
C ARG A 138 9.41 -4.38 -31.39
N GLN A 139 9.00 -3.73 -30.30
CA GLN A 139 7.63 -3.78 -29.79
C GLN A 139 7.11 -2.40 -29.37
N GLU A 140 5.88 -2.34 -28.90
CA GLU A 140 5.32 -1.12 -28.31
C GLU A 140 5.52 -1.14 -26.79
N TYR A 141 6.04 -0.05 -26.26
CA TYR A 141 6.16 0.15 -24.82
C TYR A 141 5.17 1.21 -24.37
N GLN A 142 4.42 0.91 -23.31
CA GLN A 142 3.53 1.89 -22.67
C GLN A 142 4.09 2.27 -21.31
N PHE A 143 4.28 3.57 -21.08
CA PHE A 143 4.82 4.08 -19.82
C PHE A 143 3.76 4.84 -19.04
N ASN A 144 3.94 4.84 -17.73
CA ASN A 144 3.26 5.77 -16.84
C ASN A 144 4.16 7.01 -16.71
N THR A 145 3.70 8.15 -17.22
CA THR A 145 4.59 9.26 -17.54
C THR A 145 4.04 10.59 -17.05
N ASN A 146 4.83 11.35 -16.30
CA ASN A 146 4.57 12.76 -16.06
C ASN A 146 5.09 13.61 -17.22
N VAL A 147 4.30 14.60 -17.63
CA VAL A 147 4.65 15.61 -18.63
C VAL A 147 4.46 16.98 -18.02
N VAL A 148 5.45 17.85 -18.20
CA VAL A 148 5.46 19.22 -17.63
C VAL A 148 5.40 20.24 -18.75
N PHE A 149 4.43 21.14 -18.66
CA PHE A 149 4.31 22.30 -19.53
C PHE A 149 4.68 23.58 -18.78
N ASP A 150 5.40 24.49 -19.44
CA ASP A 150 5.63 25.84 -18.93
C ASP A 150 4.49 26.82 -19.26
N ARG A 151 4.60 28.08 -18.81
CA ARG A 151 3.60 29.11 -19.07
C ARG A 151 3.41 29.48 -20.54
N SER A 152 4.33 29.11 -21.44
CA SER A 152 4.18 29.30 -22.88
C SER A 152 3.44 28.14 -23.55
N GLY A 153 3.19 27.06 -22.80
CA GLY A 153 2.66 25.81 -23.30
C GLY A 153 3.76 24.87 -23.83
N ALA A 154 5.05 25.15 -23.61
CA ALA A 154 6.13 24.27 -24.03
C ALA A 154 6.25 23.05 -23.11
N VAL A 155 6.42 21.86 -23.69
CA VAL A 155 6.79 20.66 -22.92
C VAL A 155 8.27 20.75 -22.53
N ILE A 156 8.54 20.93 -21.25
CA ILE A 156 9.89 21.17 -20.71
C ILE A 156 10.47 19.98 -19.93
N SER A 157 9.64 19.00 -19.57
CA SER A 157 10.08 17.81 -18.86
C SER A 157 9.16 16.62 -19.09
N ARG A 158 9.75 15.42 -19.06
CA ARG A 158 9.06 14.14 -19.16
C ARG A 158 9.72 13.15 -18.21
N TYR A 159 8.95 12.53 -17.32
CA TYR A 159 9.44 11.53 -16.39
C TYR A 159 8.62 10.24 -16.50
N ARG A 160 9.29 9.12 -16.80
CA ARG A 160 8.67 7.79 -16.81
C ARG A 160 8.84 7.15 -15.43
N LYS A 161 7.77 6.61 -14.87
CA LYS A 161 7.76 5.92 -13.58
C LYS A 161 8.82 4.81 -13.54
N ILE A 162 9.65 4.82 -12.51
CA ILE A 162 10.73 3.83 -12.34
C ILE A 162 10.19 2.61 -11.59
N ASN A 163 9.43 2.84 -10.52
CA ASN A 163 8.98 1.81 -9.60
C ASN A 163 7.50 1.52 -9.76
N LEU A 164 7.16 0.51 -10.58
CA LEU A 164 5.80 0.02 -10.76
C LEU A 164 5.26 -0.68 -9.49
N PHE A 165 3.98 -0.45 -9.18
CA PHE A 165 3.22 -1.04 -8.07
C PHE A 165 2.39 -2.27 -8.48
N GLY A 166 2.43 -2.65 -9.76
CA GLY A 166 1.70 -3.81 -10.30
C GLY A 166 0.98 -3.52 -11.62
N GLU A 167 1.30 -2.40 -12.27
CA GLU A 167 0.75 -1.99 -13.55
C GLU A 167 1.25 -2.91 -14.67
N ALA A 168 0.61 -4.08 -14.84
CA ALA A 168 1.05 -5.11 -15.79
C ALA A 168 1.06 -4.63 -17.26
N SER A 169 0.24 -3.63 -17.60
CA SER A 169 0.19 -3.01 -18.92
C SER A 169 1.20 -1.87 -19.10
N ARG A 170 2.11 -1.67 -18.15
CA ARG A 170 3.12 -0.60 -18.18
C ARG A 170 4.52 -1.19 -18.12
N THR A 171 5.41 -0.50 -18.80
CA THR A 171 6.85 -0.75 -18.78
C THR A 171 7.48 0.21 -17.76
N PRO A 172 8.39 -0.24 -16.89
CA PRO A 172 9.21 0.68 -16.10
C PRO A 172 10.12 1.50 -17.02
N ALA A 173 10.58 2.67 -16.58
CA ALA A 173 11.52 3.48 -17.35
C ALA A 173 12.73 2.65 -17.84
N LEU A 174 12.91 2.59 -19.17
CA LEU A 174 14.00 1.83 -19.79
C LEU A 174 15.38 2.46 -19.49
N ASN A 175 15.43 3.79 -19.49
CA ASN A 175 16.57 4.60 -19.07
C ASN A 175 16.09 5.58 -18.00
N PRO A 176 16.17 5.21 -16.70
CA PRO A 176 15.74 6.06 -15.60
C PRO A 176 16.51 7.41 -15.56
N ASP A 177 15.77 8.51 -15.47
CA ASP A 177 16.26 9.86 -15.17
C ASP A 177 15.53 10.39 -13.92
N LEU A 178 16.11 11.38 -13.23
CA LEU A 178 15.63 11.89 -11.94
C LEU A 178 14.51 12.93 -12.06
N GLY A 179 14.04 13.26 -13.26
CA GLY A 179 12.85 14.08 -13.48
C GLY A 179 12.98 15.47 -12.84
N VAL A 180 13.70 16.39 -13.47
CA VAL A 180 13.93 17.75 -12.95
C VAL A 180 13.51 18.79 -13.98
N PHE A 181 12.96 19.92 -13.53
CA PHE A 181 12.69 21.10 -14.37
C PHE A 181 12.78 22.39 -13.58
N SER A 182 13.09 23.50 -14.28
CA SER A 182 13.18 24.84 -13.69
C SER A 182 12.03 25.72 -14.14
N THR A 183 11.70 26.70 -13.31
CA THR A 183 10.60 27.65 -13.55
C THR A 183 11.10 29.08 -13.68
N ASP A 184 10.29 29.93 -14.30
CA ASP A 184 10.56 31.37 -14.45
C ASP A 184 10.51 32.13 -13.11
N PHE A 185 9.88 31.55 -12.08
CA PHE A 185 9.83 32.09 -10.72
C PHE A 185 10.96 31.59 -9.81
N GLY A 186 12.00 30.99 -10.38
CA GLY A 186 13.26 30.68 -9.68
C GLY A 186 13.22 29.44 -8.78
N VAL A 187 12.24 28.55 -8.98
CA VAL A 187 12.19 27.24 -8.31
C VAL A 187 12.56 26.14 -9.30
N THR A 188 13.38 25.19 -8.87
CA THR A 188 13.66 23.95 -9.59
C THR A 188 12.97 22.80 -8.89
N PHE A 189 12.09 22.11 -9.62
CA PHE A 189 11.32 21.00 -9.11
C PHE A 189 11.96 19.66 -9.50
N GLY A 190 12.00 18.74 -8.54
CA GLY A 190 12.04 17.30 -8.83
C GLY A 190 10.62 16.78 -9.02
N HIS A 191 10.41 15.73 -9.81
CA HIS A 191 9.10 15.09 -9.92
C HIS A 191 9.19 13.59 -10.14
N PHE A 192 8.31 12.86 -9.46
CA PHE A 192 8.21 11.41 -9.55
C PHE A 192 6.80 10.92 -9.23
N ILE A 193 6.56 9.62 -9.41
CA ILE A 193 5.20 9.08 -9.49
C ILE A 193 4.97 8.02 -8.40
N CYS A 194 4.04 8.31 -7.48
CA CYS A 194 3.43 7.32 -6.59
C CYS A 194 4.42 6.39 -5.87
N PHE A 195 4.47 5.11 -6.23
CA PHE A 195 5.29 4.11 -5.56
C PHE A 195 6.79 4.39 -5.63
N ASP A 196 7.25 5.29 -6.52
CA ASP A 196 8.60 5.85 -6.51
C ASP A 196 9.00 6.43 -5.13
N LEU A 197 8.05 6.98 -4.36
CA LEU A 197 8.26 7.49 -3.01
C LEU A 197 8.89 6.46 -2.06
N MET A 198 8.59 5.16 -2.28
CA MET A 198 9.06 4.08 -1.41
C MET A 198 10.51 3.68 -1.66
N PHE A 199 11.18 4.24 -2.68
CA PHE A 199 12.51 3.81 -3.12
C PHE A 199 13.54 4.94 -3.05
N GLN A 200 14.81 4.54 -2.96
CA GLN A 200 15.94 5.48 -2.99
C GLN A 200 15.97 6.27 -4.29
N VAL A 201 15.74 5.58 -5.41
CA VAL A 201 15.66 6.16 -6.75
C VAL A 201 14.20 6.16 -7.21
N PRO A 202 13.61 7.32 -7.53
CA PRO A 202 14.22 8.65 -7.52
C PRO A 202 14.10 9.39 -6.18
N ALA A 203 13.20 8.98 -5.28
CA ALA A 203 12.63 9.89 -4.27
C ALA A 203 13.64 10.47 -3.27
N VAL A 204 14.70 9.74 -2.92
CA VAL A 204 15.77 10.27 -2.08
C VAL A 204 16.85 10.93 -2.94
N GLN A 205 17.21 10.27 -4.04
CA GLN A 205 18.30 10.70 -4.91
C GLN A 205 18.04 12.07 -5.55
N VAL A 206 16.85 12.33 -6.06
CA VAL A 206 16.52 13.61 -6.73
C VAL A 206 16.70 14.79 -5.80
N VAL A 207 16.37 14.64 -4.52
CA VAL A 207 16.50 15.70 -3.51
C VAL A 207 17.96 15.92 -3.15
N GLN A 208 18.66 14.86 -2.75
CA GLN A 208 19.99 14.99 -2.16
C GLN A 208 21.07 15.26 -3.21
N LYS A 209 21.03 14.56 -4.34
CA LYS A 209 22.02 14.69 -5.41
C LYS A 209 21.92 16.05 -6.12
N ASN A 210 20.70 16.52 -6.36
CA ASN A 210 20.46 17.74 -7.14
C ASN A 210 20.15 18.97 -6.26
N ASN A 211 20.20 18.84 -4.93
CA ASN A 211 19.86 19.89 -3.96
C ASN A 211 18.48 20.53 -4.21
N ILE A 212 17.48 19.70 -4.50
CA ILE A 212 16.11 20.12 -4.80
C ILE A 212 15.35 20.38 -3.50
N THR A 213 14.62 21.49 -3.44
CA THR A 213 13.80 21.85 -2.28
C THR A 213 12.30 21.72 -2.54
N ASP A 214 11.89 21.48 -3.79
CA ASP A 214 10.50 21.47 -4.22
C ASP A 214 10.24 20.24 -5.08
N VAL A 215 9.23 19.44 -4.73
CA VAL A 215 8.95 18.16 -5.36
C VAL A 215 7.50 18.09 -5.78
N VAL A 216 7.26 17.68 -7.04
CA VAL A 216 5.93 17.31 -7.52
C VAL A 216 5.73 15.81 -7.41
N PHE A 217 4.59 15.41 -6.85
CA PHE A 217 4.24 14.02 -6.61
C PHE A 217 2.85 13.70 -7.11
N THR A 218 2.78 13.11 -8.30
CA THR A 218 1.51 12.63 -8.87
C THR A 218 1.26 11.20 -8.37
N THR A 219 0.04 10.89 -7.91
CA THR A 219 -0.19 9.57 -7.29
C THR A 219 -1.61 9.03 -7.43
N MET A 220 -1.70 7.71 -7.61
CA MET A 220 -2.86 6.89 -7.29
C MET A 220 -2.43 5.97 -6.15
N TRP A 221 -2.32 6.57 -4.96
CA TRP A 221 -1.88 5.87 -3.76
C TRP A 221 -2.97 4.92 -3.28
N PHE A 222 -2.60 3.78 -2.69
CA PHE A 222 -3.55 2.85 -2.06
C PHE A 222 -3.25 2.84 -0.57
N SER A 223 -4.04 3.58 0.19
CA SER A 223 -3.78 3.87 1.59
C SER A 223 -3.84 2.61 2.46
N GLU A 224 -2.83 2.47 3.32
CA GLU A 224 -2.66 1.35 4.23
C GLU A 224 -2.32 1.87 5.62
N LEU A 225 -3.04 1.38 6.64
CA LEU A 225 -2.70 1.68 8.02
C LEU A 225 -1.71 0.64 8.58
N PRO A 226 -0.83 1.03 9.51
CA PRO A 226 -0.80 2.33 10.20
C PRO A 226 0.23 3.33 9.67
N PHE A 227 1.01 2.96 8.63
CA PHE A 227 2.19 3.74 8.23
C PHE A 227 2.08 4.42 6.86
N LEU A 228 1.19 3.96 5.98
CA LEU A 228 1.20 4.30 4.56
C LEU A 228 -0.17 4.82 4.10
N THR A 229 -0.85 5.60 4.94
CA THR A 229 -1.95 6.43 4.42
C THR A 229 -1.37 7.56 3.59
N ALA A 230 -2.06 7.96 2.52
CA ALA A 230 -1.52 8.88 1.52
C ALA A 230 -1.00 10.19 2.13
N VAL A 231 -1.85 10.94 2.83
CA VAL A 231 -1.48 12.25 3.41
C VAL A 231 -0.43 12.12 4.53
N GLN A 232 -0.44 11.02 5.29
CA GLN A 232 0.54 10.72 6.32
C GLN A 232 1.94 10.54 5.73
N ILE A 233 2.08 9.67 4.72
CA ILE A 233 3.41 9.38 4.15
C ILE A 233 3.92 10.55 3.31
N GLN A 234 3.02 11.28 2.64
CA GLN A 234 3.35 12.52 1.92
C GLN A 234 3.92 13.58 2.88
N GLU A 235 3.24 13.87 4.00
CA GLU A 235 3.74 14.82 5.00
C GLU A 235 5.05 14.34 5.64
N ALA A 236 5.13 13.05 5.99
CA ALA A 236 6.32 12.49 6.60
C ALA A 236 7.53 12.57 5.67
N TYR A 237 7.35 12.37 4.36
CA TYR A 237 8.40 12.56 3.35
C TYR A 237 8.83 14.02 3.24
N ALA A 238 7.87 14.96 3.14
CA ALA A 238 8.16 16.39 3.10
C ALA A 238 8.96 16.84 4.34
N TYR A 239 8.58 16.35 5.53
CA TYR A 239 9.30 16.60 6.77
C TYR A 239 10.71 16.01 6.76
N ALA A 240 10.85 14.73 6.38
CA ALA A 240 12.11 14.00 6.47
C ALA A 240 13.16 14.54 5.47
N MET A 241 12.72 14.86 4.26
CA MET A 241 13.58 15.42 3.21
C MET A 241 13.71 16.95 3.31
N ASN A 242 12.90 17.60 4.15
CA ASN A 242 12.81 19.05 4.29
C ASN A 242 12.56 19.77 2.95
N VAL A 243 11.54 19.31 2.22
CA VAL A 243 11.13 19.84 0.92
C VAL A 243 9.69 20.35 0.96
N ASN A 244 9.35 21.24 0.03
CA ASN A 244 7.97 21.43 -0.36
C ASN A 244 7.52 20.25 -1.22
N LEU A 245 6.34 19.71 -0.96
CA LEU A 245 5.78 18.58 -1.71
C LEU A 245 4.40 18.96 -2.23
N LEU A 246 4.22 18.93 -3.55
CA LEU A 246 2.94 19.12 -4.23
C LEU A 246 2.39 17.74 -4.60
N ALA A 247 1.56 17.17 -3.73
CA ALA A 247 0.99 15.84 -3.91
C ALA A 247 -0.43 15.90 -4.47
N SER A 248 -0.64 15.33 -5.66
CA SER A 248 -1.94 15.27 -6.32
C SER A 248 -2.36 13.81 -6.51
N GLY A 249 -3.47 13.45 -5.85
CA GLY A 249 -3.96 12.11 -5.63
C GLY A 249 -5.22 11.77 -6.43
N ALA A 250 -5.27 10.56 -6.97
CA ALA A 250 -6.49 10.03 -7.57
C ALA A 250 -7.50 9.65 -6.48
N ASN A 251 -8.78 9.83 -6.78
CA ASN A 251 -9.87 9.53 -5.86
C ASN A 251 -10.70 8.32 -6.35
N ASN A 252 -10.50 7.20 -5.67
CA ASN A 252 -11.29 5.98 -5.75
C ASN A 252 -11.33 5.33 -4.36
N VAL A 253 -12.26 5.79 -3.53
CA VAL A 253 -12.38 5.40 -2.12
C VAL A 253 -12.63 3.89 -1.91
N ARG A 254 -13.19 3.20 -2.91
CA ARG A 254 -13.49 1.75 -2.87
C ARG A 254 -12.25 0.86 -2.84
N VAL A 255 -11.11 1.39 -3.27
CA VAL A 255 -9.82 0.69 -3.27
C VAL A 255 -8.80 1.37 -2.35
N GLY A 256 -9.24 2.37 -1.58
CA GLY A 256 -8.38 3.14 -0.69
C GLY A 256 -7.51 4.17 -1.39
N SER A 257 -7.90 4.61 -2.59
CA SER A 257 -7.22 5.71 -3.27
C SER A 257 -7.91 7.01 -2.94
N ALA A 258 -7.28 7.77 -2.06
CA ALA A 258 -7.68 9.12 -1.66
C ALA A 258 -6.50 9.75 -0.91
N GLY A 259 -6.24 11.02 -1.14
CA GLY A 259 -5.21 11.75 -0.39
C GLY A 259 -4.34 12.65 -1.24
N SER A 260 -4.51 13.96 -1.05
CA SER A 260 -3.77 15.00 -1.75
C SER A 260 -3.37 16.10 -0.78
N GLY A 261 -2.34 16.88 -1.11
CA GLY A 261 -1.95 18.02 -0.30
C GLY A 261 -0.72 18.77 -0.78
N ILE A 262 -0.52 19.95 -0.19
CA ILE A 262 0.63 20.82 -0.36
C ILE A 262 1.31 20.89 1.00
N TYR A 263 2.55 20.42 1.08
CA TYR A 263 3.32 20.33 2.32
C TYR A 263 4.58 21.18 2.23
N SER A 264 5.05 21.72 3.36
CA SER A 264 6.27 22.53 3.41
C SER A 264 7.21 22.11 4.54
N GLY A 265 8.15 21.21 4.23
CA GLY A 265 9.19 20.77 5.15
C GLY A 265 8.64 20.42 6.54
N LYS A 266 9.21 21.06 7.57
CA LYS A 266 8.80 20.86 8.97
C LYS A 266 7.57 21.67 9.39
N ALA A 267 6.98 22.49 8.52
CA ALA A 267 5.70 23.14 8.81
C ALA A 267 4.51 22.18 8.62
N GLY A 268 4.69 21.10 7.85
CA GLY A 268 3.62 20.13 7.57
C GLY A 268 2.72 20.57 6.42
N ALA A 269 1.47 20.09 6.43
CA ALA A 269 0.45 20.45 5.44
C ALA A 269 0.09 21.94 5.50
N LEU A 270 0.32 22.66 4.39
CA LEU A 270 -0.29 23.97 4.16
C LEU A 270 -1.78 23.81 3.84
N VAL A 271 -2.11 22.78 3.07
CA VAL A 271 -3.46 22.27 2.84
C VAL A 271 -3.37 20.78 2.49
N SER A 272 -4.30 19.97 2.97
CA SER A 272 -4.38 18.56 2.59
C SER A 272 -5.81 18.05 2.71
N THR A 273 -6.11 16.91 2.10
CA THR A 273 -7.42 16.27 2.19
C THR A 273 -7.25 14.76 2.04
N MET A 274 -8.07 13.99 2.75
CA MET A 274 -8.15 12.54 2.57
C MET A 274 -9.62 12.10 2.55
N PRO A 275 -10.33 12.33 1.43
CA PRO A 275 -11.77 12.15 1.38
C PRO A 275 -12.16 10.69 1.60
N GLY A 276 -13.17 10.45 2.41
CA GLY A 276 -13.72 9.10 2.56
C GLY A 276 -14.87 8.78 1.61
N MET A 277 -15.42 9.81 0.96
CA MET A 277 -16.40 9.69 -0.11
C MET A 277 -15.82 10.11 -1.47
N PRO A 278 -16.39 9.64 -2.60
CA PRO A 278 -15.91 10.02 -3.92
C PRO A 278 -15.94 11.55 -4.11
N ALA A 279 -14.77 12.15 -4.35
CA ALA A 279 -14.61 13.60 -4.36
C ALA A 279 -13.67 14.08 -5.47
N THR A 280 -13.90 15.31 -5.94
CA THR A 280 -12.92 16.09 -6.69
C THR A 280 -12.73 17.43 -5.98
N ARG A 281 -11.50 17.75 -5.58
CA ARG A 281 -11.17 18.95 -4.78
C ARG A 281 -9.94 19.64 -5.36
N LEU A 282 -10.12 20.88 -5.81
CA LEU A 282 -9.04 21.79 -6.14
C LEU A 282 -8.56 22.46 -4.83
N MET A 283 -7.27 22.30 -4.52
CA MET A 283 -6.65 22.95 -3.36
C MET A 283 -5.56 23.88 -3.84
N VAL A 284 -5.66 25.16 -3.48
CA VAL A 284 -4.69 26.21 -3.83
C VAL A 284 -4.09 26.77 -2.56
N SER A 285 -2.76 26.87 -2.50
CA SER A 285 -2.07 27.45 -1.35
C SER A 285 -0.81 28.19 -1.79
N ARG A 286 -0.48 29.26 -1.05
CA ARG A 286 0.84 29.90 -1.11
C ARG A 286 1.87 28.98 -0.45
N VAL A 287 3.02 28.79 -1.11
CA VAL A 287 4.12 27.91 -0.73
C VAL A 287 5.39 28.75 -0.57
N PRO A 288 6.10 28.67 0.58
CA PRO A 288 7.37 29.38 0.72
C PRO A 288 8.45 28.71 -0.13
N LYS A 289 9.27 29.47 -0.85
CA LYS A 289 10.40 28.90 -1.62
C LYS A 289 11.48 28.29 -0.71
N VAL A 290 11.47 28.64 0.57
CA VAL A 290 12.31 27.98 1.58
C VAL A 290 11.41 27.09 2.44
N PRO A 291 11.53 25.75 2.32
CA PRO A 291 10.66 24.82 3.05
C PRO A 291 10.60 25.10 4.54
N GLY A 292 9.39 25.09 5.10
CA GLY A 292 9.11 25.34 6.51
C GLY A 292 9.07 26.82 6.94
N LYS A 293 9.47 27.77 6.08
CA LYS A 293 9.39 29.22 6.41
C LYS A 293 8.04 29.81 6.05
N VAL A 294 7.00 29.38 6.75
CA VAL A 294 5.63 29.89 6.58
C VAL A 294 5.41 31.07 7.52
N THR A 295 5.12 32.25 6.97
CA THR A 295 4.88 33.50 7.74
C THR A 295 3.44 34.01 7.62
N TRP A 296 2.56 33.21 7.02
CA TRP A 296 1.15 33.52 6.79
C TRP A 296 0.24 32.40 7.33
N PRO A 297 -1.05 32.69 7.59
CA PRO A 297 -2.02 31.66 7.91
C PRO A 297 -2.17 30.65 6.76
N THR A 298 -2.25 29.37 7.09
CA THR A 298 -2.49 28.29 6.13
C THR A 298 -3.90 27.73 6.28
N PRO A 299 -4.54 27.25 5.20
CA PRO A 299 -5.84 26.57 5.29
C PRO A 299 -5.81 25.35 6.23
N GLY A 300 -4.69 24.64 6.26
CA GLY A 300 -4.55 23.39 6.99
C GLY A 300 -5.32 22.23 6.36
N PRO A 301 -5.35 21.07 7.03
CA PRO A 301 -6.07 19.90 6.54
C PRO A 301 -7.60 20.10 6.46
N ILE A 302 -8.20 19.69 5.36
CA ILE A 302 -9.65 19.60 5.17
C ILE A 302 -10.11 18.27 5.80
N VAL A 303 -10.91 18.38 6.84
CA VAL A 303 -11.43 17.24 7.60
C VAL A 303 -12.83 16.88 7.11
N ASP A 304 -13.02 15.64 6.67
CA ASP A 304 -14.36 15.11 6.35
C ASP A 304 -15.13 14.76 7.63
N PRO A 305 -16.48 14.76 7.59
CA PRO A 305 -17.29 14.18 8.67
C PRO A 305 -16.82 12.76 9.01
N PRO A 306 -16.82 12.35 10.30
CA PRO A 306 -16.36 11.02 10.70
C PRO A 306 -17.01 9.86 9.93
N SER A 307 -18.32 9.94 9.68
CA SER A 307 -19.07 8.95 8.91
C SER A 307 -18.59 8.81 7.47
N ASP A 308 -18.19 9.91 6.85
CA ASP A 308 -17.68 9.93 5.49
C ASP A 308 -16.27 9.35 5.48
N ALA A 309 -15.43 9.76 6.45
CA ALA A 309 -14.10 9.19 6.63
C ALA A 309 -14.18 7.66 6.81
N ASP A 310 -15.12 7.13 7.61
CA ASP A 310 -15.30 5.67 7.79
C ASP A 310 -15.59 4.91 6.49
N ALA A 311 -16.10 5.57 5.44
CA ALA A 311 -16.37 4.94 4.15
C ALA A 311 -15.11 4.69 3.30
N LEU A 312 -13.96 5.25 3.68
CA LEU A 312 -12.70 4.99 2.98
C LEU A 312 -12.21 3.58 3.27
N ARG A 313 -12.09 2.75 2.23
CA ARG A 313 -11.43 1.44 2.39
C ARG A 313 -9.94 1.67 2.67
N LEU A 314 -9.42 1.08 3.74
CA LEU A 314 -7.98 1.08 4.02
C LEU A 314 -7.44 -0.34 4.00
N LYS A 315 -6.25 -0.49 3.44
CA LYS A 315 -5.47 -1.73 3.58
C LYS A 315 -4.88 -1.80 4.99
N GLN A 316 -4.44 -2.98 5.37
CA GLN A 316 -3.74 -3.20 6.63
C GLN A 316 -2.33 -3.71 6.35
N ASP A 317 -1.37 -3.18 7.09
CA ASP A 317 0.01 -3.64 7.02
C ASP A 317 0.09 -5.13 7.38
N PRO A 318 0.52 -6.00 6.44
CA PRO A 318 0.55 -7.45 6.68
C PRO A 318 1.63 -7.88 7.68
N SER A 319 2.57 -7.00 8.02
CA SER A 319 3.65 -7.28 8.97
C SER A 319 3.25 -7.09 10.43
N ILE A 320 2.04 -6.56 10.72
CA ILE A 320 1.57 -6.27 12.10
C ILE A 320 1.68 -7.50 13.01
N ALA A 321 1.31 -8.68 12.52
CA ALA A 321 1.42 -9.93 13.29
C ALA A 321 2.86 -10.31 13.68
N ALA A 322 3.84 -9.85 12.91
CA ALA A 322 5.26 -10.16 13.11
C ALA A 322 5.98 -9.16 14.04
N HIS A 323 5.31 -8.10 14.51
CA HIS A 323 5.93 -7.11 15.39
C HIS A 323 6.14 -7.68 16.80
N ALA A 324 7.31 -7.41 17.39
CA ALA A 324 7.46 -7.55 18.83
C ALA A 324 6.61 -6.47 19.53
N SER A 325 5.67 -6.87 20.40
CA SER A 325 4.70 -5.92 20.96
C SER A 325 4.46 -6.09 22.46
N ARG A 326 4.00 -5.02 23.10
CA ARG A 326 3.56 -4.98 24.49
C ARG A 326 2.28 -4.16 24.64
N LEU A 327 1.28 -4.72 25.30
CA LEU A 327 0.06 -3.99 25.69
C LEU A 327 0.37 -2.88 26.69
N LEU A 328 -0.21 -1.70 26.47
CA LEU A 328 -0.08 -0.56 27.36
C LEU A 328 -1.27 -0.50 28.32
N THR A 329 -0.97 -0.32 29.60
CA THR A 329 -1.98 -0.12 30.65
C THR A 329 -2.13 1.35 31.02
N PRO A 330 -3.22 1.77 31.66
CA PRO A 330 -3.31 3.11 32.25
C PRO A 330 -2.16 3.39 33.22
N GLY A 331 -1.74 4.66 33.28
CA GLY A 331 -0.63 5.16 34.08
C GLY A 331 0.71 5.20 33.36
N PHE A 332 1.73 5.60 34.12
CA PHE A 332 3.08 5.77 33.64
C PHE A 332 3.80 4.43 33.44
N GLN A 333 4.45 4.28 32.29
CA GLN A 333 5.24 3.11 31.91
C GLN A 333 6.52 3.54 31.20
N GLU A 334 7.64 2.94 31.60
CA GLU A 334 8.91 3.06 30.89
C GLU A 334 9.53 1.68 30.70
N PHE A 335 9.81 1.31 29.45
CA PHE A 335 10.34 -0.02 29.12
C PHE A 335 11.08 -0.02 27.78
N GLU A 336 11.75 -1.14 27.49
CA GLU A 336 12.44 -1.39 26.24
C GLU A 336 11.86 -2.63 25.55
N LEU A 337 11.76 -2.57 24.23
CA LEU A 337 11.44 -3.70 23.36
C LEU A 337 12.47 -3.74 22.24
N SER A 338 12.84 -4.94 21.80
CA SER A 338 13.79 -5.11 20.70
C SER A 338 13.31 -6.18 19.74
N GLN A 339 13.60 -5.99 18.46
CA GLN A 339 13.47 -7.00 17.42
C GLN A 339 14.60 -6.81 16.41
N ASN A 340 15.37 -7.87 16.15
CA ASN A 340 16.52 -7.84 15.23
C ASN A 340 17.51 -6.71 15.57
N ASP A 341 17.80 -5.81 14.63
CA ASP A 341 18.74 -4.69 14.83
C ASP A 341 18.11 -3.44 15.47
N VAL A 342 16.82 -3.49 15.82
CA VAL A 342 16.04 -2.36 16.32
C VAL A 342 15.73 -2.54 17.80
N THR A 343 16.07 -1.52 18.58
CA THR A 343 15.73 -1.40 20.00
C THR A 343 14.98 -0.10 20.25
N CYS A 344 13.81 -0.19 20.89
CA CYS A 344 12.93 0.93 21.16
C CYS A 344 12.71 1.07 22.67
N LYS A 345 13.12 2.21 23.23
CA LYS A 345 12.75 2.60 24.59
C LYS A 345 11.50 3.47 24.54
N PHE A 346 10.45 3.05 25.20
CA PHE A 346 9.18 3.76 25.32
C PHE A 346 9.07 4.38 26.71
N LYS A 347 8.66 5.64 26.75
CA LYS A 347 8.18 6.33 27.94
C LYS A 347 6.78 6.82 27.62
N VAL A 348 5.77 6.23 28.25
CA VAL A 348 4.35 6.47 27.96
C VAL A 348 3.60 6.74 29.26
N ASN A 349 2.72 7.72 29.26
CA ASN A 349 1.68 7.88 30.27
C ASN A 349 0.34 8.00 29.55
N LEU A 350 -0.61 7.13 29.88
CA LEU A 350 -1.94 7.18 29.28
C LEU A 350 -3.03 7.02 30.34
N THR A 351 -4.16 7.66 30.13
CA THR A 351 -5.34 7.57 30.99
C THR A 351 -6.54 7.07 30.18
N ARG A 352 -7.47 6.38 30.83
CA ARG A 352 -8.76 5.99 30.24
C ARG A 352 -9.87 6.77 30.92
N ARG A 353 -10.79 7.31 30.12
CA ARG A 353 -12.02 7.95 30.58
C ARG A 353 -13.20 7.11 30.15
N GLY A 354 -14.13 6.87 31.08
CA GLY A 354 -15.22 5.91 30.90
C GLY A 354 -14.84 4.51 31.40
N GLY A 355 -15.82 3.74 31.92
CA GLY A 355 -15.61 2.58 32.81
C GLY A 355 -14.82 1.37 32.21
N ASP A 356 -14.89 0.20 32.86
CA ASP A 356 -14.09 -1.01 32.52
C ASP A 356 -14.23 -1.55 31.07
N LYS A 357 -15.10 -0.96 30.24
CA LYS A 357 -15.27 -1.26 28.81
C LYS A 357 -14.64 -0.24 27.85
N GLY A 358 -13.96 0.81 28.35
CA GLY A 358 -14.05 2.11 27.69
C GLY A 358 -12.86 2.80 27.04
N GLY A 359 -12.48 2.38 25.83
CA GLY A 359 -11.67 3.18 24.90
C GLY A 359 -10.70 2.32 24.08
N PRO A 360 -10.12 2.86 22.98
CA PRO A 360 -9.15 2.11 22.18
C PRO A 360 -7.97 1.68 23.05
N GLN A 361 -7.56 0.44 22.90
CA GLN A 361 -6.40 -0.08 23.60
C GLN A 361 -5.16 0.21 22.78
N PHE A 362 -4.01 0.36 23.43
CA PHE A 362 -2.77 0.68 22.73
C PHE A 362 -1.70 -0.36 22.99
N ARG A 363 -0.88 -0.65 21.97
CA ARG A 363 0.31 -1.47 22.08
C ARG A 363 1.54 -0.68 21.64
N ALA A 364 2.64 -0.85 22.36
CA ALA A 364 3.95 -0.51 21.83
C ALA A 364 4.43 -1.65 20.93
N MET A 365 5.02 -1.30 19.79
CA MET A 365 5.44 -2.25 18.77
C MET A 365 6.82 -1.89 18.22
N VAL A 366 7.59 -2.92 17.90
CA VAL A 366 8.91 -2.83 17.28
C VAL A 366 8.94 -3.74 16.08
N HIS A 367 9.47 -3.24 14.98
CA HIS A 367 9.77 -4.01 13.78
C HIS A 367 11.18 -3.71 13.29
N GLY A 368 11.95 -4.75 13.01
CA GLY A 368 13.19 -4.64 12.26
C GLY A 368 13.20 -5.74 11.22
N GLY A 369 12.96 -5.44 9.95
CA GLY A 369 12.79 -6.47 8.94
C GLY A 369 12.39 -5.90 7.59
N SER A 370 11.46 -6.57 6.93
CA SER A 370 11.00 -6.19 5.61
C SER A 370 9.53 -6.49 5.45
N ASN A 371 8.86 -5.72 4.62
CA ASN A 371 7.49 -5.97 4.21
C ASN A 371 7.45 -6.19 2.68
N THR A 372 6.42 -6.87 2.17
CA THR A 372 6.30 -7.18 0.75
C THR A 372 5.22 -6.31 0.12
N TYR A 373 5.61 -5.41 -0.79
CA TYR A 373 4.70 -4.58 -1.56
C TYR A 373 4.93 -4.80 -3.05
N ALA A 374 3.86 -5.01 -3.82
CA ALA A 374 3.96 -5.22 -5.28
C ALA A 374 5.00 -6.30 -5.67
N ARG A 375 5.08 -7.39 -4.90
CA ARG A 375 6.06 -8.49 -5.07
C ARG A 375 7.53 -8.06 -4.90
N ARG A 376 7.79 -6.94 -4.23
CA ARG A 376 9.13 -6.50 -3.83
C ARG A 376 9.23 -6.61 -2.32
N LYS A 377 10.31 -7.22 -1.83
CA LYS A 377 10.65 -7.21 -0.42
C LYS A 377 11.30 -5.88 -0.12
N ILE A 378 10.75 -5.15 0.83
CA ILE A 378 11.10 -3.77 1.08
C ILE A 378 11.52 -3.59 2.55
N GLY A 379 12.77 -3.17 2.78
CA GLY A 379 13.38 -3.17 4.12
C GLY A 379 12.85 -2.04 5.02
N THR A 380 12.24 -2.37 6.15
CA THR A 380 11.63 -1.38 7.06
C THR A 380 12.09 -1.57 8.50
N ARG A 381 12.12 -0.47 9.26
CA ARG A 381 12.21 -0.52 10.71
C ARG A 381 11.16 0.39 11.31
N SER A 382 10.62 0.01 12.46
CA SER A 382 9.67 0.85 13.18
C SER A 382 9.78 0.70 14.70
N CYS A 383 9.55 1.81 15.38
CA CYS A 383 9.14 1.86 16.79
C CYS A 383 7.82 2.63 16.84
N ALA A 384 6.74 2.01 17.30
CA ALA A 384 5.41 2.58 17.22
C ALA A 384 4.60 2.38 18.50
N VAL A 385 3.70 3.31 18.78
CA VAL A 385 2.54 3.08 19.65
C VAL A 385 1.30 3.15 18.77
N MET A 386 0.47 2.12 18.83
CA MET A 386 -0.68 1.96 17.94
C MET A 386 -1.94 1.59 18.70
N ALA A 387 -3.07 2.11 18.25
CA ALA A 387 -4.39 1.69 18.69
C ALA A 387 -4.70 0.28 18.19
N CYS A 388 -5.48 -0.47 18.96
CA CYS A 388 -5.90 -1.82 18.67
C CYS A 388 -7.39 -1.97 18.98
N ALA A 389 -8.12 -2.61 18.07
CA ALA A 389 -9.52 -2.94 18.30
C ALA A 389 -9.71 -4.05 19.34
N SER A 390 -8.66 -4.84 19.62
CA SER A 390 -8.61 -5.88 20.66
C SER A 390 -7.27 -5.90 21.39
N ALA A 391 -7.28 -6.20 22.69
CA ALA A 391 -6.06 -6.35 23.51
C ALA A 391 -5.34 -7.65 23.18
N ASP A 392 -6.13 -8.69 22.89
CA ASP A 392 -5.68 -10.08 22.80
C ASP A 392 -5.21 -10.44 21.39
N ASP A 393 -5.65 -9.68 20.39
CA ASP A 393 -5.28 -9.90 18.99
C ASP A 393 -4.42 -8.75 18.45
N VAL A 394 -3.12 -9.01 18.34
CA VAL A 394 -2.14 -8.06 17.78
C VAL A 394 -2.45 -7.73 16.32
N THR A 395 -3.10 -8.63 15.57
CA THR A 395 -3.43 -8.41 14.16
C THR A 395 -4.52 -7.36 13.98
N LEU A 396 -5.24 -6.99 15.04
CA LEU A 396 -6.25 -5.94 15.03
C LEU A 396 -5.68 -4.56 15.44
N CYS A 397 -4.36 -4.45 15.54
CA CYS A 397 -3.67 -3.20 15.81
C CYS A 397 -3.34 -2.41 14.55
N GLY A 398 -3.14 -1.10 14.74
CA GLY A 398 -2.88 -0.17 13.66
C GLY A 398 -4.10 0.02 12.76
N SER A 399 -5.31 -0.10 13.31
CA SER A 399 -6.57 0.12 12.61
C SER A 399 -7.36 1.25 13.28
N ARG A 400 -8.36 1.77 12.58
CA ARG A 400 -9.31 2.72 13.17
C ARG A 400 -10.17 2.05 14.22
N TYR A 401 -10.67 2.87 15.13
CA TYR A 401 -11.60 2.45 16.18
C TYR A 401 -12.84 3.34 16.16
N ASN A 402 -13.96 2.78 16.63
CA ASN A 402 -15.18 3.55 16.80
C ASN A 402 -14.97 4.57 17.91
N GLN A 403 -15.26 5.84 17.63
CA GLN A 403 -15.26 6.86 18.67
C GLN A 403 -16.50 6.66 19.55
N THR A 404 -16.27 6.37 20.82
CA THR A 404 -17.29 6.22 21.87
C THR A 404 -17.09 7.30 22.94
N GLU A 405 -18.01 7.42 23.91
CA GLU A 405 -17.81 8.30 25.09
C GLU A 405 -16.53 7.96 25.88
N ASP A 406 -16.20 6.69 25.79
CA ASP A 406 -15.06 5.98 26.30
C ASP A 406 -13.80 6.28 25.46
N THR A 407 -12.78 6.91 26.05
CA THR A 407 -11.58 7.40 25.34
C THR A 407 -10.26 7.09 26.09
N THR A 408 -9.20 6.83 25.32
CA THR A 408 -7.84 6.70 25.85
C THR A 408 -7.02 7.92 25.47
N ILE A 409 -6.52 8.63 26.47
CA ILE A 409 -5.71 9.84 26.29
C ILE A 409 -4.25 9.48 26.52
N ILE A 410 -3.40 9.75 25.53
CA ILE A 410 -1.95 9.64 25.66
C ILE A 410 -1.43 10.99 26.14
N GLU A 411 -1.08 11.08 27.42
CA GLU A 411 -0.64 12.31 28.09
C GLU A 411 0.85 12.61 27.86
N GLU A 412 1.69 11.57 27.92
CA GLU A 412 3.11 11.65 27.60
C GLU A 412 3.46 10.49 26.67
N LEU A 413 4.16 10.78 25.58
CA LEU A 413 4.74 9.76 24.71
C LEU A 413 6.11 10.19 24.21
N LYS A 414 7.10 9.36 24.49
CA LYS A 414 8.45 9.48 23.96
C LYS A 414 8.97 8.12 23.53
N ILE A 415 9.39 8.04 22.28
CA ILE A 415 9.97 6.85 21.66
C ILE A 415 11.44 7.16 21.36
N LYS A 416 12.34 6.30 21.83
CA LYS A 416 13.76 6.33 21.47
C LYS A 416 14.12 5.05 20.74
N MET A 417 14.27 5.16 19.43
CA MET A 417 14.76 4.12 18.55
C MET A 417 16.28 4.11 18.51
N THR A 418 16.86 2.93 18.54
CA THR A 418 18.28 2.67 18.33
C THR A 418 18.42 1.58 17.28
N THR A 419 19.18 1.83 16.21
CA THR A 419 19.37 0.87 15.11
C THR A 419 20.79 0.95 14.53
N ALA A 420 21.19 -0.09 13.81
CA ALA A 420 22.45 -0.07 13.05
C ALA A 420 22.44 1.08 12.03
N HIS A 421 23.60 1.73 11.86
CA HIS A 421 23.77 2.76 10.84
C HIS A 421 23.95 2.14 9.46
N VAL A 422 23.14 2.59 8.49
CA VAL A 422 23.26 2.21 7.09
C VAL A 422 24.22 3.20 6.40
N PRO A 423 25.32 2.73 5.76
CA PRO A 423 26.27 3.62 5.08
C PRO A 423 25.63 4.43 3.95
N TYR A 424 26.11 5.66 3.73
CA TYR A 424 25.74 6.49 2.57
C TYR A 424 26.05 5.79 1.24
N ASN A 425 25.22 6.03 0.21
CA ASN A 425 25.45 5.51 -1.13
C ASN A 425 26.29 6.51 -1.94
N THR A 426 27.60 6.25 -2.06
CA THR A 426 28.50 7.13 -2.82
C THR A 426 28.30 7.06 -4.33
N THR A 427 27.72 5.98 -4.86
CA THR A 427 27.47 5.82 -6.30
C THR A 427 26.23 6.58 -6.73
N LEU A 428 25.15 6.51 -5.94
CA LEU A 428 23.91 7.23 -6.20
C LEU A 428 23.93 8.65 -5.63
N ASP A 429 24.88 8.97 -4.76
CA ASP A 429 24.99 10.24 -4.05
C ASP A 429 23.73 10.56 -3.23
N CYS A 430 23.33 9.59 -2.40
CA CYS A 430 22.21 9.75 -1.46
C CYS A 430 22.24 8.73 -0.31
N GLU A 431 21.40 8.97 0.70
CA GLU A 431 21.27 8.12 1.88
C GLU A 431 20.62 6.77 1.56
N ASN A 432 21.16 5.69 2.14
CA ASN A 432 20.60 4.34 2.04
C ASN A 432 19.54 4.04 3.10
N ALA A 433 19.27 4.97 4.01
CA ALA A 433 18.17 4.88 4.95
C ALA A 433 17.59 6.26 5.27
N VAL A 434 16.27 6.33 5.34
CA VAL A 434 15.54 7.56 5.69
C VAL A 434 14.53 7.24 6.78
N PHE A 435 14.44 8.13 7.78
CA PHE A 435 13.57 8.01 8.93
C PHE A 435 12.48 9.07 8.86
N PHE A 436 11.24 8.63 9.03
CA PHE A 436 10.03 9.41 8.85
C PHE A 436 9.31 9.54 10.20
N PRO A 437 8.89 10.75 10.61
CA PRO A 437 7.91 10.88 11.68
C PRO A 437 6.57 10.44 11.11
N ASN A 438 6.05 9.34 11.62
CA ASN A 438 4.87 8.72 11.05
C ASN A 438 3.76 8.72 12.11
N THR A 439 2.72 9.51 11.86
CA THR A 439 1.60 9.66 12.80
C THR A 439 0.29 9.64 12.05
N VAL A 440 -0.74 9.03 12.61
CA VAL A 440 -2.08 9.10 12.04
C VAL A 440 -3.10 9.17 13.16
N GLN A 441 -4.07 10.06 12.98
CA GLN A 441 -5.22 10.22 13.84
C GLN A 441 -6.40 9.43 13.29
N ASN A 442 -7.44 9.24 14.09
CA ASN A 442 -8.62 8.47 13.67
C ASN A 442 -9.38 9.13 12.51
N ASN A 443 -9.15 10.41 12.20
CA ASN A 443 -9.69 11.10 11.02
C ASN A 443 -8.81 10.96 9.75
N HIS A 444 -7.85 10.02 9.74
CA HIS A 444 -6.87 9.76 8.68
C HIS A 444 -5.76 10.79 8.49
N LEU A 445 -5.79 11.90 9.22
CA LEU A 445 -4.79 12.96 9.06
C LEU A 445 -3.60 12.73 9.99
N PRO A 446 -2.38 13.11 9.58
CA PRO A 446 -1.24 13.13 10.49
C PRO A 446 -1.43 14.15 11.61
N LEU A 447 -0.65 14.03 12.68
CA LEU A 447 -0.48 15.13 13.62
C LEU A 447 0.29 16.26 12.94
N GLU A 448 -0.11 17.50 13.18
CA GLU A 448 0.72 18.63 12.78
C GLU A 448 2.14 18.52 13.39
N PRO A 449 3.19 18.85 12.64
CA PRO A 449 4.57 18.82 13.15
C PRO A 449 4.81 19.70 14.38
N SER A 450 3.97 20.70 14.64
CA SER A 450 3.99 21.51 15.87
C SER A 450 3.75 20.69 17.14
N ASN A 451 3.08 19.54 17.04
CA ASN A 451 2.69 18.67 18.15
C ASN A 451 3.71 17.57 18.47
N TYR A 452 4.80 17.47 17.70
CA TYR A 452 5.86 16.51 18.01
C TYR A 452 7.25 17.03 17.64
N THR A 453 8.27 16.34 18.13
CA THR A 453 9.66 16.51 17.69
C THR A 453 10.22 15.18 17.26
N LEU A 454 10.98 15.16 16.17
CA LEU A 454 11.83 14.04 15.76
C LEU A 454 13.28 14.52 15.64
N ILE A 455 14.18 13.87 16.38
CA ILE A 455 15.62 14.15 16.38
C ILE A 455 16.37 12.87 16.03
N ILE A 456 17.20 12.91 14.99
CA ILE A 456 18.00 11.76 14.53
C ILE A 456 19.48 12.13 14.66
N LYS A 457 20.27 11.25 15.27
CA LYS A 457 21.73 11.43 15.44
C LYS A 457 22.48 10.13 15.21
N THR A 458 23.63 10.24 14.55
CA THR A 458 24.55 9.12 14.31
C THR A 458 25.73 9.18 15.28
N TYR A 459 26.05 8.07 15.93
CA TYR A 459 27.12 7.94 16.92
C TYR A 459 28.15 6.88 16.50
N LYS A 460 29.43 7.12 16.81
CA LYS A 460 30.50 6.11 16.69
C LYS A 460 30.51 5.25 17.96
N ILE A 461 30.50 3.92 17.81
CA ILE A 461 30.69 2.96 18.91
C ILE A 461 32.17 2.59 18.96
N HIS A 462 32.84 2.93 20.06
CA HIS A 462 34.17 2.43 20.37
C HIS A 462 34.04 1.14 21.17
N LYS A 463 34.39 -0.02 20.58
CA LYS A 463 34.60 -1.24 21.37
C LYS A 463 36.00 -1.20 21.99
N HIS A 464 36.08 -1.24 23.31
CA HIS A 464 37.29 -1.70 23.99
C HIS A 464 37.40 -3.21 23.81
N ALA A 465 38.04 -3.66 22.73
CA ALA A 465 38.38 -5.08 22.57
C ALA A 465 39.87 -5.19 22.23
N LYS A 466 40.64 -5.73 23.18
CA LYS A 466 41.99 -6.23 22.94
C LYS A 466 41.84 -7.36 21.91
N HIS A 467 42.41 -7.20 20.71
CA HIS A 467 42.55 -8.24 19.66
C HIS A 467 41.41 -8.51 18.66
N ALA A 468 40.64 -7.50 18.22
CA ALA A 468 39.88 -7.64 16.96
C ALA A 468 39.99 -6.38 16.09
N SER A 469 40.05 -6.57 14.77
CA SER A 469 40.27 -5.51 13.77
C SER A 469 39.37 -4.29 14.00
N LYS A 470 39.98 -3.09 13.94
CA LYS A 470 39.35 -1.79 14.19
C LYS A 470 38.31 -1.41 13.11
N LYS A 471 37.15 -2.07 13.05
CA LYS A 471 35.97 -1.53 12.34
C LYS A 471 35.10 -0.77 13.34
N THR A 472 35.16 0.56 13.30
CA THR A 472 34.30 1.45 14.09
C THR A 472 32.85 1.24 13.68
N LYS A 473 32.03 0.58 14.50
CA LYS A 473 30.60 0.43 14.24
C LYS A 473 29.89 1.76 14.50
N LYS A 474 29.02 2.21 13.61
CA LYS A 474 28.16 3.38 13.81
C LYS A 474 26.74 2.94 14.18
N GLN A 475 26.05 3.76 14.96
CA GLN A 475 24.68 3.51 15.40
C GLN A 475 23.85 4.78 15.24
N VAL A 476 22.60 4.62 14.78
CA VAL A 476 21.63 5.70 14.69
C VAL A 476 20.75 5.67 15.92
N LYS A 477 20.50 6.85 16.51
CA LYS A 477 19.49 7.04 17.54
C LYS A 477 18.49 8.07 17.04
N ALA A 478 17.22 7.68 16.97
CA ALA A 478 16.12 8.56 16.67
C ALA A 478 15.23 8.71 17.91
N ILE A 479 14.86 9.94 18.24
CA ILE A 479 14.03 10.26 19.40
C ILE A 479 12.84 11.04 18.89
N MET A 480 11.64 10.51 19.12
CA MET A 480 10.39 11.17 18.82
C MET A 480 9.63 11.45 20.13
N ARG A 481 9.10 12.65 20.27
CA ARG A 481 8.38 13.08 21.48
C ARG A 481 7.10 13.81 21.10
N LEU A 482 6.00 13.46 21.75
CA LEU A 482 4.73 14.15 21.70
C LEU A 482 4.76 15.39 22.62
N HIS A 483 4.26 16.53 22.16
CA HIS A 483 4.30 17.80 22.90
C HIS A 483 3.10 18.03 23.79
N ARG A 484 1.94 17.46 23.45
CA ARG A 484 0.65 17.67 24.11
C ARG A 484 -0.11 16.35 24.21
N ALA A 485 -1.10 16.29 25.10
CA ALA A 485 -1.95 15.12 25.21
C ALA A 485 -2.83 14.98 23.95
N HIS A 486 -3.05 13.75 23.49
CA HIS A 486 -3.95 13.44 22.38
C HIS A 486 -4.80 12.21 22.70
N ASP A 487 -6.07 12.25 22.28
CA ASP A 487 -7.09 11.22 22.49
C ASP A 487 -7.57 10.56 21.19
N ASN A 488 -7.15 11.10 20.04
CA ASN A 488 -7.59 10.67 18.72
C ASN A 488 -6.49 9.95 17.91
N LEU A 489 -5.44 9.44 18.57
CA LEU A 489 -4.32 8.80 17.88
C LEU A 489 -4.68 7.37 17.45
N VAL A 490 -4.30 7.01 16.23
CA VAL A 490 -4.27 5.63 15.73
C VAL A 490 -2.84 5.11 15.74
N SER A 491 -1.86 5.92 15.31
CA SER A 491 -0.45 5.56 15.38
C SER A 491 0.45 6.77 15.66
N PHE A 492 1.52 6.52 16.42
CA PHE A 492 2.63 7.45 16.62
C PHE A 492 3.93 6.66 16.55
N ALA A 493 4.72 6.90 15.51
CA ALA A 493 5.82 6.02 15.16
C ALA A 493 7.04 6.75 14.58
N ILE A 494 8.20 6.19 14.87
CA ILE A 494 9.41 6.38 14.05
C ILE A 494 9.40 5.22 13.06
N TRP A 495 9.19 5.50 11.78
CA TRP A 495 9.22 4.50 10.71
C TRP A 495 10.36 4.82 9.75
N SER A 496 11.10 3.83 9.29
CA SER A 496 12.25 4.07 8.39
C SER A 496 12.33 3.07 7.26
N ARG A 497 12.77 3.56 6.10
CA ARG A 497 13.19 2.75 4.95
C ARG A 497 14.67 2.42 5.07
N ASN A 498 15.05 1.18 4.80
CA ASN A 498 16.43 0.79 4.51
C ASN A 498 16.48 0.19 3.11
N TYR A 499 17.08 0.93 2.18
CA TYR A 499 17.07 0.58 0.77
C TYR A 499 18.07 -0.55 0.43
N LEU A 500 19.05 -0.84 1.29
CA LEU A 500 19.98 -1.96 1.07
C LEU A 500 19.34 -3.35 1.26
N GLU A 501 18.21 -3.40 1.94
CA GLU A 501 17.44 -4.62 2.18
C GLU A 501 16.31 -4.79 1.17
N ASP A 502 16.17 -3.84 0.24
CA ASP A 502 15.22 -3.96 -0.84
C ASP A 502 15.70 -5.06 -1.80
N VAL A 503 14.85 -6.06 -1.94
CA VAL A 503 15.09 -7.19 -2.83
C VAL A 503 13.90 -7.28 -3.76
N ASN A 504 14.15 -7.07 -5.04
CA ASN A 504 13.23 -7.56 -6.06
C ASN A 504 13.17 -9.07 -5.88
N LEU A 505 11.99 -9.63 -5.61
CA LEU A 505 11.83 -11.08 -5.46
C LEU A 505 11.93 -11.82 -6.82
N ARG A 506 12.75 -11.31 -7.74
CA ARG A 506 13.27 -11.99 -8.92
C ARG A 506 14.77 -12.21 -8.73
N GLY A 507 15.18 -13.48 -8.62
CA GLY A 507 16.56 -14.01 -8.62
C GLY A 507 17.69 -13.02 -8.30
N VAL A 508 18.16 -12.99 -7.04
CA VAL A 508 19.29 -12.15 -6.60
C VAL A 508 20.54 -13.05 -6.48
N LYS A 509 21.67 -12.78 -7.15
CA LYS A 509 22.50 -11.56 -7.07
C LYS A 509 23.32 -11.22 -8.34
N LYS A 510 23.59 -9.91 -8.51
CA LYS A 510 24.82 -9.33 -9.14
C LYS A 510 25.92 -9.23 -8.05
N PRO A 511 27.23 -9.35 -8.38
CA PRO A 511 28.01 -8.41 -9.22
C PRO A 511 28.99 -9.14 -10.18
N GLU A 512 29.64 -8.63 -11.23
CA GLU A 512 29.85 -7.33 -11.89
C GLU A 512 30.35 -7.70 -13.32
N GLY A 513 29.93 -6.97 -14.36
CA GLY A 513 30.49 -7.05 -15.71
C GLY A 513 29.81 -8.00 -16.72
N VAL A 514 29.48 -7.45 -17.90
CA VAL A 514 29.15 -8.11 -19.18
C VAL A 514 27.67 -8.44 -19.48
N GLU A 515 27.22 -7.77 -20.56
CA GLU A 515 26.11 -7.93 -21.53
C GLU A 515 24.74 -8.53 -21.18
N LEU A 516 23.73 -7.79 -21.65
CA LEU A 516 22.31 -8.14 -21.77
C LEU A 516 22.11 -9.18 -22.88
N ALA A 517 21.52 -10.33 -22.53
CA ALA A 517 20.88 -11.22 -23.48
C ALA A 517 19.44 -11.51 -23.03
N VAL A 518 18.51 -11.25 -23.94
CA VAL A 518 17.07 -11.53 -23.84
C VAL A 518 16.85 -13.05 -23.81
N GLY A 519 15.97 -13.52 -22.93
CA GLY A 519 15.53 -14.91 -22.87
C GLY A 519 14.12 -15.01 -22.31
N GLU A 520 13.19 -15.45 -23.16
CA GLU A 520 11.79 -15.73 -22.87
C GLU A 520 11.61 -16.85 -21.84
N GLY A 521 10.45 -16.82 -21.17
CA GLY A 521 9.78 -18.01 -20.66
C GLY A 521 10.38 -18.64 -19.41
N ALA A 522 10.05 -18.08 -18.23
CA ALA A 522 10.09 -18.85 -16.99
C ALA A 522 9.02 -18.33 -16.01
N GLU A 523 7.94 -19.08 -15.92
CA GLU A 523 6.94 -18.99 -14.88
C GLU A 523 7.59 -19.36 -13.54
N TYR A 524 7.62 -18.44 -12.55
CA TYR A 524 7.95 -18.82 -11.17
C TYR A 524 7.07 -18.11 -10.14
N VAL A 525 6.46 -19.01 -9.37
CA VAL A 525 5.47 -18.95 -8.29
C VAL A 525 5.96 -18.12 -7.10
N MET A 526 5.07 -17.31 -6.52
CA MET A 526 5.23 -16.74 -5.18
C MET A 526 4.97 -17.87 -4.17
N ASP A 527 5.85 -18.11 -3.21
CA ASP A 527 5.65 -19.11 -2.14
C ASP A 527 4.57 -18.66 -1.15
N ASN A 528 3.32 -18.66 -1.60
CA ASN A 528 2.14 -18.79 -0.76
C ASN A 528 1.67 -20.22 -0.93
N TRP A 529 1.95 -21.10 0.03
CA TRP A 529 1.39 -22.44 0.02
C TRP A 529 0.09 -22.47 0.82
N TYR A 530 -0.84 -23.32 0.40
CA TYR A 530 -1.99 -23.66 1.20
C TYR A 530 -1.56 -24.46 2.42
N GLU A 531 -2.00 -24.04 3.60
CA GLU A 531 -2.01 -24.91 4.76
C GLU A 531 -3.22 -25.86 4.65
N TYR A 532 -3.14 -27.03 5.28
CA TYR A 532 -4.24 -28.00 5.25
C TYR A 532 -4.71 -28.32 6.65
N ARG A 533 -6.03 -28.39 6.81
CA ARG A 533 -6.67 -28.79 8.06
C ARG A 533 -7.52 -30.03 7.84
N ALA A 534 -7.35 -31.01 8.72
CA ALA A 534 -8.33 -32.06 8.91
C ALA A 534 -9.52 -31.49 9.68
N THR A 535 -10.74 -31.77 9.20
CA THR A 535 -11.97 -31.26 9.77
C THR A 535 -12.99 -32.39 9.96
N ALA A 536 -13.73 -32.29 11.05
CA ALA A 536 -14.88 -33.14 11.32
C ALA A 536 -16.05 -32.24 11.75
N PHE A 537 -17.23 -32.48 11.18
CA PHE A 537 -18.45 -31.74 11.48
C PHE A 537 -19.63 -32.71 11.56
N ASP A 538 -20.48 -32.54 12.58
CA ASP A 538 -21.82 -33.13 12.66
C ASP A 538 -22.73 -32.05 13.25
N GLY A 539 -23.63 -31.53 12.42
CA GLY A 539 -24.48 -30.42 12.82
C GLY A 539 -25.34 -29.92 11.68
N VAL A 540 -25.83 -28.70 11.83
CA VAL A 540 -26.69 -28.01 10.88
C VAL A 540 -25.90 -26.84 10.30
N ARG A 541 -25.81 -26.77 8.96
CA ARG A 541 -25.19 -25.64 8.27
C ARG A 541 -26.24 -24.76 7.61
N THR A 542 -25.88 -23.51 7.36
CA THR A 542 -26.67 -22.60 6.51
C THR A 542 -26.28 -22.71 5.03
N PHE A 543 -27.25 -22.52 4.14
CA PHE A 543 -27.11 -22.31 2.71
C PHE A 543 -27.48 -20.86 2.42
N ASP A 544 -26.45 -20.00 2.38
CA ASP A 544 -26.54 -18.57 2.10
C ASP A 544 -27.56 -17.79 2.96
N GLY A 545 -27.83 -18.25 4.18
CA GLY A 545 -28.82 -17.63 5.08
C GLY A 545 -30.28 -17.87 4.66
N VAL A 546 -30.52 -18.61 3.58
CA VAL A 546 -31.87 -18.84 3.01
C VAL A 546 -32.49 -20.13 3.55
N ALA A 547 -31.68 -21.18 3.72
CA ALA A 547 -32.11 -22.46 4.25
C ALA A 547 -31.05 -23.07 5.16
N SER A 548 -31.46 -24.01 6.02
CA SER A 548 -30.56 -24.79 6.86
C SER A 548 -30.70 -26.27 6.59
N GLY A 549 -29.60 -27.01 6.71
CA GLY A 549 -29.60 -28.46 6.49
C GLY A 549 -28.62 -29.20 7.36
N GLY A 550 -29.03 -30.41 7.74
CA GLY A 550 -28.18 -31.34 8.48
C GLY A 550 -27.03 -31.82 7.61
N ALA A 551 -25.80 -31.67 8.10
CA ALA A 551 -24.60 -32.09 7.40
C ALA A 551 -23.62 -32.80 8.34
N ARG A 552 -22.93 -33.77 7.76
CA ARG A 552 -21.74 -34.42 8.34
C ARG A 552 -20.58 -34.29 7.38
N LEU A 553 -19.40 -34.00 7.89
CA LEU A 553 -18.19 -33.87 7.08
C LEU A 553 -17.02 -34.51 7.81
N CYS A 554 -16.21 -35.27 7.07
CA CYS A 554 -14.88 -35.65 7.48
C CYS A 554 -13.96 -35.40 6.28
N SER A 555 -13.08 -34.42 6.38
CA SER A 555 -12.31 -33.97 5.22
C SER A 555 -10.97 -33.36 5.58
N VAL A 556 -10.11 -33.24 4.56
CA VAL A 556 -8.95 -32.37 4.54
C VAL A 556 -9.24 -31.25 3.55
N MET A 557 -9.04 -30.01 3.96
CA MET A 557 -9.27 -28.83 3.11
C MET A 557 -8.11 -27.83 3.19
N ALA A 558 -7.89 -27.14 2.08
CA ALA A 558 -6.90 -26.09 1.94
C ALA A 558 -7.35 -24.80 2.63
N CYS A 559 -6.38 -24.09 3.21
CA CYS A 559 -6.54 -22.83 3.91
C CYS A 559 -5.46 -21.86 3.42
N THR A 560 -5.83 -20.59 3.20
CA THR A 560 -4.87 -19.56 2.74
C THR A 560 -3.98 -19.04 3.86
N SER A 561 -4.25 -19.43 5.12
CA SER A 561 -3.44 -19.12 6.30
C SER A 561 -3.70 -20.14 7.41
N ALA A 562 -2.98 -20.01 8.51
CA ALA A 562 -3.23 -20.77 9.73
C ALA A 562 -4.61 -20.51 10.38
N ASN A 563 -5.40 -19.53 9.94
CA ASN A 563 -6.73 -19.29 10.52
C ASN A 563 -7.78 -20.27 9.98
N LEU A 564 -8.62 -20.84 10.86
CA LEU A 564 -9.72 -21.72 10.49
C LEU A 564 -10.73 -21.04 9.54
N THR A 565 -10.97 -19.74 9.70
CA THR A 565 -11.88 -18.97 8.83
C THR A 565 -11.34 -18.79 7.41
N SER A 566 -10.04 -19.03 7.19
CA SER A 566 -9.40 -18.96 5.88
C SER A 566 -9.46 -20.27 5.10
N CYS A 567 -9.97 -21.33 5.72
CA CYS A 567 -10.16 -22.63 5.09
C CYS A 567 -11.33 -22.62 4.12
N ALA A 568 -11.26 -23.48 3.10
CA ALA A 568 -12.19 -23.50 1.97
C ALA A 568 -12.24 -22.16 1.19
N THR A 569 -11.19 -21.34 1.31
CA THR A 569 -10.98 -20.13 0.51
C THR A 569 -9.76 -20.33 -0.39
N ARG A 570 -9.82 -19.85 -1.63
CA ARG A 570 -8.67 -19.86 -2.56
C ARG A 570 -7.93 -18.52 -2.53
N PHE A 571 -6.64 -18.51 -2.86
CA PHE A 571 -5.93 -17.28 -3.18
C PHE A 571 -6.61 -16.57 -4.37
N ASP A 572 -6.61 -15.24 -4.35
CA ASP A 572 -7.25 -14.41 -5.38
C ASP A 572 -6.68 -14.64 -6.79
N THR A 573 -5.43 -15.10 -6.86
CA THR A 573 -4.75 -15.50 -8.09
C THR A 573 -4.24 -16.92 -7.97
N TYR A 574 -4.55 -17.76 -8.97
CA TYR A 574 -3.98 -19.09 -9.09
C TYR A 574 -2.46 -18.99 -9.30
N ALA A 575 -1.72 -19.81 -8.56
CA ALA A 575 -0.30 -20.03 -8.75
C ALA A 575 -0.05 -21.54 -8.65
N ALA A 576 0.69 -22.10 -9.62
CA ALA A 576 1.03 -23.51 -9.64
C ALA A 576 1.87 -23.90 -8.41
N LYS A 577 1.87 -25.18 -7.99
CA LYS A 577 2.72 -25.69 -6.90
C LYS A 577 2.50 -25.01 -5.54
N THR A 578 1.30 -24.47 -5.33
CA THR A 578 0.92 -23.85 -4.05
C THR A 578 0.21 -24.83 -3.12
N THR A 579 -0.20 -26.00 -3.61
CA THR A 579 -0.83 -27.05 -2.80
C THR A 579 0.19 -28.03 -2.23
N ALA A 580 -0.16 -28.70 -1.14
CA ALA A 580 0.66 -29.77 -0.59
C ALA A 580 0.65 -30.99 -1.52
N ILE A 581 1.78 -31.71 -1.57
CA ILE A 581 1.86 -33.02 -2.20
C ILE A 581 1.53 -34.06 -1.13
N PHE A 582 0.43 -34.79 -1.33
CA PHE A 582 0.02 -35.86 -0.44
C PHE A 582 0.65 -37.18 -0.87
N GLU A 583 1.74 -37.56 -0.20
CA GLU A 583 2.36 -38.88 -0.43
C GLU A 583 1.43 -40.03 -0.03
N GLU A 584 0.61 -39.79 1.00
CA GLU A 584 -0.50 -40.62 1.42
C GLU A 584 -1.61 -39.74 2.00
N LEU A 585 -2.83 -39.92 1.50
CA LEU A 585 -4.04 -39.28 2.04
C LEU A 585 -5.16 -40.31 2.09
N SER A 586 -5.61 -40.62 3.31
CA SER A 586 -6.73 -41.51 3.57
C SER A 586 -7.59 -40.91 4.65
N ILE A 587 -8.90 -40.84 4.41
CA ILE A 587 -9.88 -40.30 5.34
C ILE A 587 -10.93 -41.37 5.61
N THR A 588 -11.20 -41.61 6.89
CA THR A 588 -12.15 -42.62 7.33
C THR A 588 -13.22 -41.97 8.20
N ALA A 589 -14.45 -41.93 7.70
CA ALA A 589 -15.61 -41.43 8.42
C ALA A 589 -16.45 -42.61 8.93
N THR A 590 -16.53 -42.77 10.25
CA THR A 590 -17.42 -43.76 10.88
C THR A 590 -18.65 -43.05 11.45
N VAL A 591 -19.81 -43.38 10.91
CA VAL A 591 -21.09 -42.74 11.23
C VAL A 591 -22.16 -43.80 11.51
N PRO A 592 -23.25 -43.46 12.21
CA PRO A 592 -24.44 -44.32 12.29
C PRO A 592 -24.90 -44.78 10.91
N THR A 593 -25.23 -46.07 10.77
CA THR A 593 -25.74 -46.61 9.51
C THR A 593 -27.06 -45.94 9.13
N PRO A 594 -27.20 -45.38 7.91
CA PRO A 594 -28.46 -44.81 7.43
C PRO A 594 -29.62 -45.79 7.60
N GLN A 595 -30.74 -45.29 8.10
CA GLN A 595 -31.94 -46.07 8.34
C GLN A 595 -33.00 -45.73 7.29
N THR A 596 -33.81 -46.72 6.91
CA THR A 596 -34.97 -46.49 6.05
C THR A 596 -36.06 -45.78 6.85
N ASN A 597 -36.41 -44.56 6.44
CA ASN A 597 -37.61 -43.89 6.92
C ASN A 597 -38.84 -44.57 6.30
N MET A 598 -39.57 -45.34 7.11
CA MET A 598 -40.74 -46.11 6.65
C MET A 598 -41.86 -45.25 6.06
N THR A 599 -41.99 -43.99 6.49
CA THR A 599 -43.03 -43.07 6.01
C THR A 599 -42.73 -42.57 4.59
N LEU A 600 -41.45 -42.34 4.30
CA LEU A 600 -40.99 -41.79 3.01
C LEU A 600 -40.46 -42.87 2.06
N SER A 601 -40.31 -44.11 2.54
CA SER A 601 -39.66 -45.21 1.80
C SER A 601 -38.27 -44.84 1.26
N SER A 602 -37.52 -44.05 2.02
CA SER A 602 -36.20 -43.51 1.63
C SER A 602 -35.21 -43.59 2.80
N ILE A 603 -33.91 -43.56 2.51
CA ILE A 603 -32.87 -43.48 3.54
C ILE A 603 -32.85 -42.09 4.20
N ASP A 604 -32.57 -42.04 5.51
CA ASP A 604 -32.60 -40.82 6.33
C ASP A 604 -31.30 -39.98 6.27
N ALA A 605 -30.24 -40.56 5.72
CA ALA A 605 -28.96 -39.92 5.48
C ALA A 605 -28.29 -40.50 4.24
N ALA A 606 -27.46 -39.69 3.58
CA ALA A 606 -26.67 -40.09 2.43
C ALA A 606 -25.26 -39.51 2.53
N PHE A 607 -24.26 -40.27 2.10
CA PHE A 607 -22.84 -39.89 2.18
C PHE A 607 -22.18 -40.03 0.81
N TYR A 608 -21.34 -39.05 0.48
CA TYR A 608 -20.74 -38.89 -0.83
C TYR A 608 -19.23 -38.65 -0.70
N PRO A 609 -18.40 -39.29 -1.54
CA PRO A 609 -17.02 -38.85 -1.71
C PRO A 609 -17.04 -37.49 -2.43
N VAL A 610 -16.43 -36.49 -1.81
CA VAL A 610 -16.30 -35.14 -2.38
C VAL A 610 -14.83 -34.77 -2.49
N SER A 611 -14.46 -34.23 -3.64
CA SER A 611 -13.11 -33.76 -3.90
C SER A 611 -13.16 -32.58 -4.84
N VAL A 612 -12.18 -31.69 -4.71
CA VAL A 612 -12.02 -30.50 -5.56
C VAL A 612 -10.53 -30.31 -5.81
N ASP A 613 -10.14 -30.35 -7.08
CA ASP A 613 -8.78 -30.04 -7.51
C ASP A 613 -8.58 -28.52 -7.68
N VAL A 614 -7.36 -28.12 -8.03
CA VAL A 614 -7.02 -26.71 -8.23
C VAL A 614 -7.71 -26.05 -9.44
N SER A 615 -8.26 -26.85 -10.37
CA SER A 615 -9.09 -26.38 -11.48
C SER A 615 -10.57 -26.23 -11.09
N THR A 616 -10.89 -26.46 -9.81
CA THR A 616 -12.25 -26.47 -9.25
C THR A 616 -13.15 -27.58 -9.81
N LEU A 617 -12.55 -28.69 -10.24
CA LEU A 617 -13.22 -29.88 -10.75
C LEU A 617 -13.12 -31.05 -9.76
N PRO A 618 -14.06 -32.02 -9.80
CA PRO A 618 -13.95 -33.25 -9.01
C PRO A 618 -12.86 -34.16 -9.57
N LEU A 619 -12.25 -34.97 -8.70
CA LEU A 619 -11.30 -35.99 -9.12
C LEU A 619 -11.96 -37.05 -10.01
N LYS A 620 -11.16 -37.63 -10.90
CA LYS A 620 -11.59 -38.80 -11.68
C LYS A 620 -11.74 -40.00 -10.76
N ILE A 621 -12.67 -40.88 -11.10
CA ILE A 621 -12.92 -42.12 -10.35
C ILE A 621 -11.70 -43.05 -10.26
N THR A 622 -10.71 -42.87 -11.15
CA THR A 622 -9.44 -43.61 -11.14
C THR A 622 -8.39 -43.01 -10.20
N GLU A 623 -8.61 -41.78 -9.69
CA GLU A 623 -7.63 -41.04 -8.87
C GLU A 623 -7.88 -41.21 -7.37
N TYR A 624 -9.00 -41.81 -6.97
CA TYR A 624 -9.31 -42.15 -5.59
C TYR A 624 -10.01 -43.51 -5.47
N ALA A 625 -9.83 -44.16 -4.33
CA ALA A 625 -10.63 -45.31 -3.93
C ALA A 625 -11.65 -44.86 -2.88
N TYR A 626 -12.87 -45.36 -2.97
CA TYR A 626 -13.92 -45.13 -2.00
C TYR A 626 -14.57 -46.47 -1.63
N THR A 627 -14.59 -46.79 -0.35
CA THR A 627 -15.21 -48.02 0.16
C THR A 627 -16.20 -47.72 1.28
N GLU A 628 -17.24 -48.54 1.33
CA GLU A 628 -18.29 -48.49 2.34
C GLU A 628 -18.38 -49.87 3.01
N THR A 629 -18.25 -49.89 4.33
CA THR A 629 -18.36 -51.11 5.12
C THR A 629 -19.31 -50.88 6.28
N ALA A 630 -20.42 -51.62 6.32
CA ALA A 630 -21.37 -51.59 7.43
C ALA A 630 -21.07 -52.71 8.43
N GLN A 631 -20.86 -52.36 9.71
CA GLN A 631 -20.65 -53.33 10.79
C GLN A 631 -21.17 -52.76 12.12
N GLY A 632 -21.95 -53.56 12.87
CA GLY A 632 -22.37 -53.20 14.23
C GLY A 632 -23.20 -51.91 14.34
N GLY A 633 -24.09 -51.64 13.38
CA GLY A 633 -24.95 -50.44 13.36
C GLY A 633 -24.23 -49.13 12.99
N LYS A 634 -22.97 -49.23 12.58
CA LYS A 634 -22.18 -48.12 12.04
C LYS A 634 -21.76 -48.44 10.61
N THR A 635 -21.72 -47.41 9.78
CA THR A 635 -21.15 -47.49 8.45
C THR A 635 -19.85 -46.70 8.44
N THR A 636 -18.79 -47.33 7.95
CA THR A 636 -17.48 -46.71 7.77
C THR A 636 -17.27 -46.44 6.29
N TYR A 637 -17.06 -45.16 5.97
CA TYR A 637 -16.73 -44.67 4.65
C TYR A 637 -15.24 -44.33 4.61
N THR A 638 -14.49 -45.00 3.75
CA THR A 638 -13.05 -44.75 3.58
C THR A 638 -12.80 -44.20 2.20
N MET A 639 -12.18 -43.03 2.11
CA MET A 639 -11.74 -42.41 0.85
C MET A 639 -10.21 -42.30 0.87
N ARG A 640 -9.54 -42.88 -0.13
CA ARG A 640 -8.08 -42.88 -0.26
C ARG A 640 -7.65 -42.27 -1.59
N LEU A 641 -6.70 -41.35 -1.54
CA LEU A 641 -6.08 -40.79 -2.74
C LEU A 641 -5.15 -41.83 -3.36
N LEU A 642 -5.34 -42.13 -4.65
CA LEU A 642 -4.53 -43.09 -5.40
C LEU A 642 -3.46 -42.41 -6.26
N SER A 643 -3.73 -41.18 -6.72
CA SER A 643 -2.80 -40.39 -7.53
C SER A 643 -2.11 -39.31 -6.72
N LYS A 644 -0.78 -39.37 -6.65
CA LYS A 644 0.06 -38.38 -5.95
C LYS A 644 0.29 -37.09 -6.75
N GLU A 645 -0.06 -37.12 -8.03
CA GLU A 645 0.15 -35.99 -8.96
C GLU A 645 -0.97 -34.94 -8.88
N VAL A 646 -2.03 -35.23 -8.10
CA VAL A 646 -3.20 -34.36 -8.02
C VAL A 646 -3.00 -33.28 -6.96
N GLU A 647 -3.13 -32.03 -7.38
CA GLU A 647 -3.19 -30.85 -6.53
C GLU A 647 -4.64 -30.62 -6.01
N LEU A 648 -4.82 -30.53 -4.69
CA LEU A 648 -6.14 -30.58 -4.05
C LEU A 648 -6.48 -29.32 -3.26
N TYR A 649 -7.69 -28.80 -3.41
CA TYR A 649 -8.28 -27.84 -2.47
C TYR A 649 -9.15 -28.52 -1.40
N GLY A 650 -9.75 -29.66 -1.71
CA GLY A 650 -10.56 -30.40 -0.75
C GLY A 650 -10.65 -31.88 -1.09
N PHE A 651 -10.67 -32.72 -0.05
CA PHE A 651 -10.80 -34.16 -0.15
C PHE A 651 -11.52 -34.69 1.08
N GLY A 652 -12.65 -35.40 0.94
CA GLY A 652 -13.35 -35.94 2.10
C GLY A 652 -14.68 -36.61 1.81
N VAL A 653 -15.31 -37.07 2.89
CA VAL A 653 -16.66 -37.66 2.86
C VAL A 653 -17.63 -36.63 3.42
N TRP A 654 -18.59 -36.23 2.61
CA TRP A 654 -19.65 -35.31 2.99
C TRP A 654 -21.00 -36.01 2.97
N GLY A 655 -21.80 -35.82 4.00
CA GLY A 655 -23.11 -36.43 4.12
C GLY A 655 -24.20 -35.46 4.51
N ARG A 656 -25.41 -35.78 4.07
CA ARG A 656 -26.66 -35.10 4.44
C ARG A 656 -27.39 -35.90 5.51
N ARG A 657 -28.00 -35.18 6.45
CA ARG A 657 -28.92 -35.72 7.45
C ARG A 657 -30.25 -35.02 7.31
N PHE A 658 -31.18 -35.65 6.61
CA PHE A 658 -32.43 -35.01 6.19
C PHE A 658 -33.34 -34.67 7.39
N ALA A 659 -33.28 -35.45 8.48
CA ALA A 659 -34.05 -35.19 9.68
C ALA A 659 -33.67 -33.88 10.43
N ALA A 660 -32.51 -33.30 10.13
CA ALA A 660 -32.04 -32.05 10.75
C ALA A 660 -32.19 -30.83 9.83
N ASP A 661 -32.84 -31.00 8.68
CA ASP A 661 -33.12 -29.88 7.78
C ASP A 661 -34.15 -28.92 8.39
N GLY A 662 -33.93 -27.61 8.21
CA GLY A 662 -34.77 -26.56 8.78
C GLY A 662 -34.51 -26.23 10.26
N GLN A 663 -33.60 -26.94 10.95
CA GLN A 663 -33.19 -26.60 12.32
C GLN A 663 -32.22 -25.41 12.35
N ASP A 664 -31.99 -24.82 13.52
CA ASP A 664 -31.05 -23.70 13.66
C ASP A 664 -29.60 -24.13 13.35
N PRO A 665 -28.80 -23.28 12.69
CA PRO A 665 -27.39 -23.57 12.42
C PRO A 665 -26.62 -23.87 13.71
N THR A 666 -25.77 -24.90 13.66
CA THR A 666 -24.93 -25.26 14.80
C THR A 666 -23.95 -24.11 15.11
N PRO A 667 -23.93 -23.60 16.35
CA PRO A 667 -23.04 -22.50 16.71
C PRO A 667 -21.57 -22.94 16.63
N PRO A 668 -20.62 -22.00 16.44
CA PRO A 668 -19.20 -22.30 16.45
C PRO A 668 -18.81 -22.99 17.77
N LEU A 669 -17.95 -24.01 17.70
CA LEU A 669 -17.41 -24.63 18.90
C LEU A 669 -16.57 -23.60 19.67
N PRO A 670 -16.80 -23.41 20.99
CA PRO A 670 -15.89 -22.63 21.83
C PRO A 670 -14.52 -23.33 21.82
N GLY A 671 -13.45 -22.56 21.59
CA GLY A 671 -12.11 -23.09 21.33
C GLY A 671 -11.65 -24.11 22.39
N ALA A 672 -11.09 -25.23 21.89
CA ALA A 672 -10.59 -26.41 22.59
C ALA A 672 -11.67 -27.43 23.06
N ALA A 673 -12.20 -28.22 22.14
CA ALA A 673 -12.79 -29.52 22.47
C ALA A 673 -11.77 -30.64 22.22
N SER A 674 -11.70 -31.57 23.17
CA SER A 674 -10.68 -32.62 23.35
C SER A 674 -10.36 -33.44 22.08
N ILE A 675 -9.09 -33.41 21.68
CA ILE A 675 -8.52 -34.38 20.73
C ILE A 675 -8.06 -35.59 21.54
N HIS A 676 -8.75 -36.73 21.42
CA HIS A 676 -8.21 -38.00 21.90
C HIS A 676 -7.15 -38.50 20.90
N PHE A 677 -5.87 -38.31 21.23
CA PHE A 677 -4.78 -38.97 20.52
C PHE A 677 -4.80 -40.47 20.84
N LEU A 678 -5.15 -41.30 19.86
CA LEU A 678 -4.82 -42.72 19.88
C LEU A 678 -3.33 -42.85 19.53
N ASN A 679 -2.50 -43.13 20.55
CA ASN A 679 -1.10 -43.49 20.34
C ASN A 679 -1.04 -44.80 19.54
N VAL A 680 -0.70 -44.71 18.25
CA VAL A 680 -0.24 -45.85 17.47
C VAL A 680 1.25 -46.03 17.78
N PHE A 681 1.58 -47.07 18.53
CA PHE A 681 2.96 -47.50 18.76
C PHE A 681 3.62 -47.83 17.41
N LEU A 682 4.69 -47.12 17.05
CA LEU A 682 5.63 -47.57 16.03
C LEU A 682 6.33 -48.83 16.54
N LEU A 683 5.96 -49.98 15.99
CA LEU A 683 6.79 -51.18 16.04
C LEU A 683 7.95 -51.00 15.06
N ALA A 684 9.12 -50.62 15.57
CA ALA A 684 10.37 -50.67 14.83
C ALA A 684 10.72 -52.16 14.57
N SER A 685 10.55 -52.61 13.33
CA SER A 685 11.08 -53.88 12.85
C SER A 685 12.60 -53.77 12.74
N VAL A 686 13.30 -54.36 13.72
CA VAL A 686 14.74 -54.61 13.70
C VAL A 686 15.03 -55.68 12.63
N PHE A 687 15.83 -55.32 11.63
CA PHE A 687 16.46 -56.28 10.73
C PHE A 687 17.47 -57.11 11.54
N LEU A 688 17.15 -58.38 11.79
CA LEU A 688 18.11 -59.40 12.18
C LEU A 688 18.60 -60.11 10.92
N VAL A 689 19.83 -59.78 10.53
CA VAL A 689 20.65 -60.62 9.65
C VAL A 689 21.20 -61.74 10.52
N SER A 690 20.84 -62.99 10.22
CA SER A 690 21.55 -64.16 10.73
C SER A 690 22.02 -65.01 9.55
N TRP A 691 23.33 -65.21 9.51
CA TRP A 691 24.02 -66.20 8.71
C TRP A 691 23.46 -67.61 8.93
N MET A 692 23.11 -68.29 7.83
CA MET A 692 23.63 -69.61 7.43
C MET A 692 23.14 -69.96 6.03
#